data_AF-A0A1Z4R5C7-F1
#
_entry.id   AF-A0A1Z4R5C7-F1
#
_cell.length_a   1.000
_cell.length_b   1.000
_cell.length_c   1.000
_cell.angle_alpha   90.00
_cell.angle_beta   90.00
_cell.angle_gamma   90.00
#
_symmetry.space_group_name_H-M   'P 1'
#
loop_
_entity.id
_entity.type
_entity.pdbx_description
1 polymer ?
#
loop_
_entity_poly.entity_id
_entity_poly.type
_entity_poly.pdbx_seq_one_letter_code
_entity_poly.pdbx_strand_id
1 'polypeptide(L)'
;MPNLYALLVGIDNYPDPNHCLQGCVNDITAIEEYLNERFDKKEYQLYLQTLKDNQATRKAVIDGFRNTLRQAAQDDVVLFYYSGHGSQEQAPKEFWCLEPDHLDETLVCYDSRTENGWDLADKELAKLIAEVAENKPHITIILDCCHSGSGTKDPMQETKERRIPADKRKRPLDSFIFKLEDLDRLSDTSRDPEKHPTGWKIPTGRHVLLAACRDYETAKEYPGKLRGYFSYYLMDTLSKTKGKLTYRDLFARTNAIVRSQSIDQSPQLEVNHSEDGDKFFLDGAIAEVEPYFIVKHDQNSGWTIEGGAVHGVQPPKNSETTLLALFPFDATIDDLRDPSKAVGTAKVTQVLPTKSKINIEVLQNLTSDRTFKAVVISLPLPPLGVYFEGDEEGVNLAREQLQIAGLNGKPSAYVRESREINNAEFRLLCRNNQYIIARPTDDRPLVAQIDGYSQDNADTAIKRLEHIARWTQIAQLSNTAATQIKPGDVKMELIFADEDLSQSKQMRLPYKYKNEEWQPPEFKLKLTNTTKKPLYCALVNLSDSFAIKAPFFEAGSIRLRPEEEASALIDGEEWIELQVPDDYWEQGITEYKDILKLIVTKDELNVRLLEQQALDAPRSKSIDRDRDIEFQNQSSLERLMARTQNRDREMGTAKRFDDWYAEEITITTVRPLDSSPVSQEQEQQLGVGVTLQPHPSLIANVRLTTTPQVSRDLGNKIVPPILREDPEFIQPFQFTTSRGTDPGLSVLELSDVADYEVVTPEAPLKLLVDASLADNEYVLPIGYDGEFFLPLGCGKPAEDNKIEIELERLPAPVREGERSLQGSIRIFFQKVISRGLGREFKYPILAAPEVGKDKKVTYNRDENDVREKVKDENVKRIALYIHGIIGDTESLVSTIKQPVLQPDGQEGSISELYDLVLTFDYENLNTTIEQNAQHLKRQLRDVGLSENHGKELHIIAHSMGGLVSRWFIEREGGNKVVQHLIMLGTPNAGSPWSVVEDWVKLTLGIVLNGLSTIAPPAKLVGTLMGTLEKNIGVSLDQMNPTSDFLNSLAASDDPGIPYSIIAGNTSIIPAALEQQAERQSILERLQQRLFKKVVEFPFFGEPNDIAVKVDSIKYIPQERSHPPNIQEVPCDHLSYFLNEPTDVGLKALLAAIAT
;
A
#
# COMPACT_ATOMS: atom_id res chain seq x y z
N MET A 1 -15.94 46.93 -3.47
CA MET A 1 -14.72 46.29 -4.02
C MET A 1 -13.65 46.49 -2.98
N PRO A 2 -13.10 45.42 -2.40
CA PRO A 2 -12.02 45.53 -1.41
C PRO A 2 -10.76 46.17 -2.02
N ASN A 3 -9.94 46.76 -1.16
CA ASN A 3 -8.72 47.47 -1.55
C ASN A 3 -7.49 46.68 -1.12
N LEU A 4 -6.42 46.77 -1.92
CA LEU A 4 -5.08 46.33 -1.54
C LEU A 4 -4.21 47.56 -1.31
N TYR A 5 -3.84 47.83 -0.05
CA TYR A 5 -2.90 48.89 0.33
C TYR A 5 -1.51 48.29 0.50
N ALA A 6 -0.55 48.73 -0.29
CA ALA A 6 0.82 48.23 -0.25
C ALA A 6 1.84 49.34 0.00
N LEU A 7 2.70 49.16 1.00
CA LEU A 7 3.86 49.99 1.28
C LEU A 7 5.13 49.17 1.05
N LEU A 8 5.89 49.53 0.01
CA LEU A 8 7.10 48.84 -0.38
C LEU A 8 8.33 49.71 -0.11
N VAL A 9 9.32 49.18 0.60
CA VAL A 9 10.49 49.94 1.08
C VAL A 9 11.77 49.20 0.72
N GLY A 10 12.64 49.82 -0.07
CA GLY A 10 13.88 49.22 -0.59
C GLY A 10 15.05 50.18 -0.49
N ILE A 11 16.15 49.77 0.13
CA ILE A 11 17.30 50.66 0.37
C ILE A 11 18.59 49.96 -0.02
N ASP A 12 19.24 50.48 -1.06
CA ASP A 12 20.58 50.04 -1.49
C ASP A 12 21.63 51.12 -1.16
N ASN A 13 21.28 52.38 -1.40
CA ASN A 13 22.21 53.51 -1.32
C ASN A 13 22.19 54.18 0.06
N TYR A 14 22.70 53.51 1.09
CA TYR A 14 22.85 54.10 2.43
C TYR A 14 23.86 55.27 2.43
N PRO A 15 23.70 56.30 3.27
CA PRO A 15 24.60 57.47 3.30
C PRO A 15 26.07 57.15 3.61
N ASP A 16 26.32 56.08 4.39
CA ASP A 16 27.66 55.54 4.59
C ASP A 16 28.00 54.57 3.45
N PRO A 17 29.04 54.86 2.63
CA PRO A 17 29.43 54.00 1.52
C PRO A 17 29.79 52.56 1.92
N ASN A 18 30.14 52.31 3.19
CA ASN A 18 30.45 50.98 3.69
C ASN A 18 29.20 50.12 3.92
N HIS A 19 28.01 50.73 3.88
CA HIS A 19 26.73 50.06 4.12
C HIS A 19 25.89 49.95 2.84
N CYS A 20 26.46 50.18 1.65
CA CYS A 20 25.69 50.07 0.41
C CYS A 20 25.40 48.60 0.02
N LEU A 21 24.13 48.32 -0.27
CA LEU A 21 23.62 47.07 -0.86
C LEU A 21 23.38 47.25 -2.37
N GLN A 22 22.97 46.20 -3.07
CA GLN A 22 22.74 46.24 -4.52
C GLN A 22 21.45 45.55 -4.99
N GLY A 23 20.76 44.82 -4.11
CA GLY A 23 19.59 44.02 -4.47
C GLY A 23 18.25 44.48 -3.89
N CYS A 24 18.24 45.40 -2.93
CA CYS A 24 17.02 45.75 -2.19
C CYS A 24 16.03 46.54 -3.04
N VAL A 25 16.50 47.50 -3.84
CA VAL A 25 15.65 48.27 -4.77
C VAL A 25 15.11 47.36 -5.87
N ASN A 26 15.90 46.38 -6.32
CA ASN A 26 15.48 45.42 -7.33
C ASN A 26 14.40 44.45 -6.79
N ASP A 27 14.48 44.07 -5.52
CA ASP A 27 13.44 43.26 -4.87
C ASP A 27 12.10 43.99 -4.83
N ILE A 28 12.13 45.25 -4.40
CA ILE A 28 10.93 46.10 -4.33
C ILE A 28 10.36 46.39 -5.73
N THR A 29 11.23 46.58 -6.72
CA THR A 29 10.79 46.77 -8.10
C THR A 29 10.12 45.51 -8.65
N ALA A 30 10.64 44.32 -8.36
CA ALA A 30 10.06 43.07 -8.83
C ALA A 30 8.67 42.78 -8.24
N ILE A 31 8.45 43.06 -6.95
CA ILE A 31 7.12 42.90 -6.33
C ILE A 31 6.15 44.01 -6.80
N GLU A 32 6.63 45.24 -7.01
CA GLU A 32 5.85 46.33 -7.60
C GLU A 32 5.36 45.98 -9.01
N GLU A 33 6.24 45.45 -9.88
CA GLU A 33 5.88 44.96 -11.21
C GLU A 33 4.87 43.81 -11.12
N TYR A 34 5.14 42.82 -10.26
CA TYR A 34 4.23 41.69 -10.06
C TYR A 34 2.84 42.12 -9.61
N LEU A 35 2.73 43.04 -8.65
CA LEU A 35 1.44 43.57 -8.22
C LEU A 35 0.75 44.32 -9.35
N ASN A 36 1.44 45.12 -10.15
CA ASN A 36 0.81 45.83 -11.27
C ASN A 36 0.33 44.89 -12.39
N GLU A 37 1.06 43.81 -12.65
CA GLU A 37 0.77 42.84 -13.71
C GLU A 37 -0.28 41.81 -13.31
N ARG A 38 -0.16 41.22 -12.12
CA ARG A 38 -0.91 40.04 -11.69
C ARG A 38 -2.09 40.35 -10.79
N PHE A 39 -2.34 41.62 -10.47
CA PHE A 39 -3.47 42.03 -9.63
C PHE A 39 -4.82 41.81 -10.31
N ASP A 40 -5.80 41.30 -9.55
CA ASP A 40 -7.16 41.13 -10.03
C ASP A 40 -7.91 42.47 -10.07
N LYS A 41 -7.73 43.17 -11.20
CA LYS A 41 -8.39 44.45 -11.51
C LYS A 41 -9.92 44.38 -11.52
N LYS A 42 -10.52 43.18 -11.49
CA LYS A 42 -11.98 43.01 -11.48
C LYS A 42 -12.54 42.94 -10.06
N GLU A 43 -11.78 42.40 -9.11
CA GLU A 43 -12.25 42.17 -7.74
C GLU A 43 -11.64 43.13 -6.71
N TYR A 44 -10.52 43.80 -7.01
CA TYR A 44 -9.83 44.68 -6.05
C TYR A 44 -9.44 46.05 -6.66
N GLN A 45 -9.18 47.03 -5.80
CA GLN A 45 -8.48 48.28 -6.15
C GLN A 45 -7.10 48.41 -5.47
N LEU A 46 -6.04 48.70 -6.25
CA LEU A 46 -4.65 48.76 -5.76
C LEU A 46 -4.24 50.19 -5.38
N TYR A 47 -3.76 50.37 -4.14
CA TYR A 47 -3.14 51.59 -3.63
C TYR A 47 -1.69 51.29 -3.24
N LEU A 48 -0.75 51.72 -4.07
CA LEU A 48 0.67 51.38 -3.93
C LEU A 48 1.49 52.63 -3.57
N GLN A 49 2.28 52.52 -2.48
CA GLN A 49 3.30 53.49 -2.13
C GLN A 49 4.66 52.80 -2.08
N THR A 50 5.62 53.29 -2.87
CA THR A 50 6.96 52.72 -2.98
C THR A 50 8.00 53.75 -2.54
N LEU A 51 8.84 53.40 -1.56
CA LEU A 51 9.93 54.24 -1.03
C LEU A 51 11.28 53.58 -1.35
N LYS A 52 12.08 54.23 -2.20
CA LYS A 52 13.41 53.73 -2.61
C LYS A 52 14.51 54.67 -2.10
N ASP A 53 15.59 54.09 -1.56
CA ASP A 53 16.80 54.81 -1.12
C ASP A 53 16.49 56.05 -0.26
N ASN A 54 16.88 57.25 -0.74
CA ASN A 54 16.73 58.52 -0.02
C ASN A 54 15.28 58.91 0.33
N GLN A 55 14.30 58.25 -0.28
CA GLN A 55 12.89 58.41 0.04
C GLN A 55 12.47 57.59 1.27
N ALA A 56 13.16 56.48 1.54
CA ALA A 56 12.90 55.55 2.63
C ALA A 56 13.48 56.03 3.96
N THR A 57 13.20 57.29 4.32
CA THR A 57 13.51 57.84 5.64
C THR A 57 12.62 57.20 6.72
N ARG A 58 13.09 57.13 7.97
CA ARG A 58 12.32 56.61 9.10
C ARG A 58 10.97 57.31 9.21
N LYS A 59 10.96 58.63 9.01
CA LYS A 59 9.72 59.42 8.98
C LYS A 59 8.79 58.99 7.85
N ALA A 60 9.30 58.83 6.63
CA ALA A 60 8.47 58.43 5.49
C ALA A 60 7.85 57.03 5.66
N VAL A 61 8.58 56.09 6.27
CA VAL A 61 8.05 54.76 6.60
C VAL A 61 6.91 54.88 7.62
N ILE A 62 7.11 55.63 8.71
CA ILE A 62 6.06 55.90 9.72
C ILE A 62 4.83 56.56 9.09
N ASP A 63 5.04 57.57 8.24
CA ASP A 63 3.98 58.29 7.55
C ASP A 63 3.25 57.37 6.56
N GLY A 64 3.93 56.41 5.91
CA GLY A 64 3.31 55.41 5.04
C GLY A 64 2.37 54.48 5.80
N PHE A 65 2.75 54.02 7.00
CA PHE A 65 1.84 53.25 7.86
C PHE A 65 0.59 54.06 8.22
N ARG A 66 0.76 55.30 8.68
CA ARG A 66 -0.34 56.13 9.20
C ARG A 66 -1.24 56.72 8.13
N ASN A 67 -0.68 57.10 6.98
CA ASN A 67 -1.42 57.80 5.93
C ASN A 67 -1.90 56.86 4.82
N THR A 68 -1.24 55.71 4.61
CA THR A 68 -1.60 54.76 3.55
C THR A 68 -2.17 53.48 4.13
N LEU A 69 -1.41 52.72 4.93
CA LEU A 69 -1.87 51.41 5.39
C LEU A 69 -3.07 51.49 6.35
N ARG A 70 -3.12 52.51 7.21
CA ARG A 70 -4.22 52.72 8.17
C ARG A 70 -5.57 53.04 7.51
N GLN A 71 -5.60 53.37 6.22
CA GLN A 71 -6.85 53.60 5.49
C GLN A 71 -7.62 52.30 5.20
N ALA A 72 -6.99 51.14 5.37
CA ALA A 72 -7.60 49.83 5.16
C ALA A 72 -8.72 49.54 6.18
N ALA A 73 -9.84 49.00 5.70
CA ALA A 73 -10.99 48.54 6.48
C ALA A 73 -11.05 47.00 6.63
N GLN A 74 -12.11 46.48 7.27
CA GLN A 74 -12.24 45.07 7.68
C GLN A 74 -12.16 44.03 6.54
N ASP A 75 -12.40 44.43 5.28
CA ASP A 75 -12.33 43.56 4.10
C ASP A 75 -11.15 43.90 3.16
N ASP A 76 -10.30 44.84 3.58
CA ASP A 76 -9.14 45.27 2.79
C ASP A 76 -7.90 44.45 3.15
N VAL A 77 -6.96 44.40 2.20
CA VAL A 77 -5.67 43.72 2.35
C VAL A 77 -4.57 44.76 2.50
N VAL A 78 -3.67 44.52 3.43
CA VAL A 78 -2.49 45.36 3.68
C VAL A 78 -1.23 44.55 3.42
N LEU A 79 -0.29 45.13 2.67
CA LEU A 79 1.06 44.60 2.46
C LEU A 79 2.10 45.62 2.89
N PHE A 80 2.97 45.25 3.82
CA PHE A 80 4.22 45.95 4.09
C PHE A 80 5.40 45.08 3.68
N TYR A 81 6.23 45.54 2.75
CA TYR A 81 7.43 44.83 2.31
C TYR A 81 8.65 45.72 2.51
N TYR A 82 9.55 45.29 3.39
CA TYR A 82 10.85 45.92 3.60
C TYR A 82 11.99 45.04 3.08
N SER A 83 12.90 45.63 2.31
CA SER A 83 14.16 45.03 1.86
C SER A 83 15.30 46.00 2.13
N GLY A 84 16.25 45.62 2.99
CA GLY A 84 17.32 46.50 3.45
C GLY A 84 18.13 45.89 4.60
N HIS A 85 18.94 46.72 5.24
CA HIS A 85 19.68 46.35 6.44
C HIS A 85 18.78 46.27 7.68
N GLY A 86 18.95 45.19 8.45
CA GLY A 86 18.53 45.17 9.85
C GLY A 86 19.73 45.20 10.78
N SER A 87 19.47 45.53 12.05
CA SER A 87 20.47 45.73 13.09
C SER A 87 19.84 45.49 14.47
N GLN A 88 20.64 45.67 15.52
CA GLN A 88 20.15 45.84 16.89
C GLN A 88 20.54 47.23 17.43
N GLU A 89 19.84 47.72 18.44
CA GLU A 89 20.23 48.89 19.25
C GLU A 89 20.08 48.61 20.75
N GLN A 90 20.70 49.42 21.61
CA GLN A 90 20.55 49.23 23.07
C GLN A 90 19.13 49.61 23.52
N ALA A 91 18.42 48.64 24.09
CA ALA A 91 17.10 48.87 24.66
C ALA A 91 17.20 49.77 25.90
N PRO A 92 16.38 50.84 25.99
CA PRO A 92 16.18 51.59 27.23
C PRO A 92 15.85 50.67 28.42
N LYS A 93 16.19 51.11 29.63
CA LYS A 93 15.99 50.31 30.85
C LYS A 93 14.53 49.93 31.06
N GLU A 94 13.64 50.80 30.60
CA GLU A 94 12.20 50.64 30.61
C GLU A 94 11.73 49.43 29.79
N PHE A 95 12.51 48.95 28.82
CA PHE A 95 12.15 47.82 27.93
C PHE A 95 12.86 46.51 28.29
N TRP A 96 13.73 46.49 29.30
CA TRP A 96 14.43 45.25 29.71
C TRP A 96 13.50 44.13 30.17
N CYS A 97 12.26 44.46 30.55
CA CYS A 97 11.23 43.46 30.85
C CYS A 97 10.66 42.76 29.61
N LEU A 98 10.84 43.34 28.42
CA LEU A 98 10.46 42.82 27.11
C LEU A 98 11.67 42.25 26.36
N GLU A 99 12.87 42.78 26.64
CA GLU A 99 14.16 42.42 26.05
C GLU A 99 15.13 41.81 27.07
N PRO A 100 15.12 40.48 27.26
CA PRO A 100 16.02 39.80 28.20
C PRO A 100 17.51 39.96 27.89
N ASP A 101 17.88 40.24 26.63
CA ASP A 101 19.24 40.52 26.18
C ASP A 101 19.57 42.03 26.16
N HIS A 102 18.58 42.87 26.50
CA HIS A 102 18.64 44.33 26.53
C HIS A 102 18.93 44.98 25.17
N LEU A 103 18.55 44.33 24.07
CA LEU A 103 18.69 44.85 22.72
C LEU A 103 17.33 44.96 22.02
N ASP A 104 17.14 46.00 21.20
CA ASP A 104 15.99 46.13 20.31
C ASP A 104 16.39 45.75 18.88
N GLU A 105 15.60 44.91 18.22
CA GLU A 105 15.71 44.61 16.78
C GLU A 105 15.24 45.81 15.96
N THR A 106 15.95 46.13 14.89
CA THR A 106 15.75 47.39 14.17
C THR A 106 15.81 47.24 12.66
N LEU A 107 14.94 47.99 11.95
CA LEU A 107 15.05 48.25 10.51
C LEU A 107 15.83 49.54 10.29
N VAL A 108 16.91 49.46 9.50
CA VAL A 108 17.76 50.63 9.21
C VAL A 108 17.16 51.39 8.03
N CYS A 109 16.56 52.55 8.30
CA CYS A 109 16.07 53.45 7.27
C CYS A 109 17.21 54.27 6.65
N TYR A 110 16.95 55.02 5.57
CA TYR A 110 18.00 55.75 4.87
C TYR A 110 18.69 56.82 5.75
N ASP A 111 17.94 57.54 6.57
CA ASP A 111 18.43 58.59 7.47
C ASP A 111 18.84 58.05 8.85
N SER A 112 18.73 56.75 9.06
CA SER A 112 19.21 56.07 10.26
C SER A 112 20.74 56.13 10.36
N ARG A 113 21.28 56.01 11.58
CA ARG A 113 22.72 56.12 11.88
C ARG A 113 23.38 57.48 11.57
N THR A 114 22.61 58.50 11.19
CA THR A 114 23.07 59.90 11.17
C THR A 114 23.11 60.49 12.59
N GLU A 115 23.72 61.66 12.79
CA GLU A 115 23.94 62.27 14.12
C GLU A 115 22.67 62.31 15.00
N ASN A 116 21.50 62.54 14.40
CA ASN A 116 20.19 62.56 15.06
C ASN A 116 19.21 61.48 14.55
N GLY A 117 19.67 60.57 13.69
CA GLY A 117 18.84 59.52 13.08
C GLY A 117 18.89 58.21 13.85
N TRP A 118 17.74 57.74 14.29
CA TRP A 118 17.55 56.42 14.93
C TRP A 118 16.98 55.42 13.94
N ASP A 119 17.15 54.14 14.23
CA ASP A 119 16.50 53.09 13.45
C ASP A 119 15.01 52.99 13.80
N LEU A 120 14.25 52.30 12.96
CA LEU A 120 12.88 51.93 13.31
C LEU A 120 12.92 50.63 14.12
N ALA A 121 12.72 50.74 15.45
CA ALA A 121 12.72 49.58 16.33
C ALA A 121 11.46 48.73 16.13
N ASP A 122 11.58 47.43 16.35
CA ASP A 122 10.49 46.44 16.36
C ASP A 122 9.29 46.86 17.24
N LYS A 123 9.52 47.51 18.39
CA LYS A 123 8.44 48.05 19.25
C LYS A 123 7.66 49.15 18.54
N GLU A 124 8.34 49.97 17.74
CA GLU A 124 7.70 51.00 16.93
C GLU A 124 6.92 50.37 15.77
N LEU A 125 7.50 49.37 15.12
CA LEU A 125 6.82 48.61 14.08
C LEU A 125 5.56 47.92 14.62
N ALA A 126 5.64 47.30 15.80
CA ALA A 126 4.50 46.69 16.48
C ALA A 126 3.38 47.70 16.78
N LYS A 127 3.73 48.91 17.24
CA LYS A 127 2.75 49.98 17.41
C LYS A 127 2.08 50.36 16.09
N LEU A 128 2.85 50.51 15.01
CA LEU A 128 2.30 50.87 13.70
C LEU A 128 1.37 49.78 13.16
N ILE A 129 1.71 48.51 13.34
CA ILE A 129 0.86 47.37 12.95
C ILE A 129 -0.42 47.35 13.78
N ALA A 130 -0.33 47.61 15.08
CA ALA A 130 -1.50 47.73 15.96
C ALA A 130 -2.44 48.87 15.51
N GLU A 131 -1.90 50.03 15.16
CA GLU A 131 -2.67 51.18 14.64
C GLU A 131 -3.43 50.83 13.34
N VAL A 132 -2.88 49.95 12.48
CA VAL A 132 -3.55 49.44 11.27
C VAL A 132 -4.58 48.36 11.63
N ALA A 133 -4.25 47.47 12.56
CA ALA A 133 -5.10 46.36 12.99
C ALA A 133 -6.38 46.81 13.71
N GLU A 134 -6.45 48.05 14.22
CA GLU A 134 -7.67 48.67 14.77
C GLU A 134 -8.87 48.54 13.82
N ASN A 135 -8.62 48.66 12.51
CA ASN A 135 -9.64 48.57 11.47
C ASN A 135 -9.90 47.13 10.97
N LYS A 136 -9.19 46.14 11.53
CA LYS A 136 -9.28 44.71 11.23
C LYS A 136 -9.03 44.28 9.75
N PRO A 137 -8.12 44.92 8.98
CA PRO A 137 -7.77 44.41 7.64
C PRO A 137 -6.96 43.10 7.73
N HIS A 138 -6.78 42.44 6.57
CA HIS A 138 -5.84 41.30 6.46
C HIS A 138 -4.42 41.83 6.21
N ILE A 139 -3.54 41.74 7.22
CA ILE A 139 -2.20 42.34 7.20
C ILE A 139 -1.12 41.30 6.87
N THR A 140 -0.32 41.58 5.84
CA THR A 140 0.85 40.80 5.44
C THR A 140 2.12 41.64 5.57
N ILE A 141 3.13 41.06 6.21
CA ILE A 141 4.43 41.70 6.40
C ILE A 141 5.51 40.80 5.82
N ILE A 142 6.40 41.39 5.02
CA ILE A 142 7.54 40.70 4.39
C ILE A 142 8.81 41.47 4.74
N LEU A 143 9.73 40.82 5.44
CA LEU A 143 11.00 41.39 5.88
C LEU A 143 12.18 40.62 5.25
N ASP A 144 12.90 41.26 4.35
CA ASP A 144 14.14 40.74 3.77
C ASP A 144 15.37 41.51 4.32
N CYS A 145 15.68 41.22 5.59
CA CYS A 145 16.77 41.82 6.37
C CYS A 145 17.30 40.86 7.45
N CYS A 146 18.54 41.09 7.93
CA CYS A 146 19.11 40.35 9.08
C CYS A 146 18.73 41.00 10.41
N HIS A 147 18.51 40.24 11.48
CA HIS A 147 18.08 40.79 12.78
C HIS A 147 18.88 40.25 13.99
N SER A 148 19.94 39.46 13.76
CA SER A 148 20.71 38.78 14.81
C SER A 148 22.01 39.51 15.22
N GLY A 149 22.36 39.44 16.51
CA GLY A 149 23.62 39.93 17.08
C GLY A 149 24.80 38.95 16.98
N SER A 150 24.55 37.65 16.86
CA SER A 150 25.52 36.58 17.17
C SER A 150 26.27 35.95 15.99
N GLY A 151 25.95 36.30 14.73
CA GLY A 151 26.61 35.72 13.56
C GLY A 151 28.12 36.02 13.52
N THR A 152 28.94 34.97 13.63
CA THR A 152 30.40 35.02 13.49
C THR A 152 30.72 35.43 12.05
N LYS A 153 31.48 36.51 11.84
CA LYS A 153 31.99 36.85 10.50
C LYS A 153 32.82 35.67 10.00
N ASP A 154 32.36 34.98 8.96
CA ASP A 154 33.23 34.09 8.20
C ASP A 154 34.02 34.93 7.19
N PRO A 155 35.34 35.12 7.37
CA PRO A 155 36.17 35.91 6.46
C PRO A 155 36.31 35.30 5.05
N MET A 156 35.70 34.16 4.77
CA MET A 156 35.73 33.48 3.46
C MET A 156 34.50 33.68 2.55
N GLN A 157 33.45 34.42 2.97
CA GLN A 157 32.24 34.61 2.13
C GLN A 157 32.32 35.85 1.22
N GLU A 158 32.23 35.65 -0.10
CA GLU A 158 32.19 36.72 -1.13
C GLU A 158 30.81 37.42 -1.25
N THR A 159 29.81 37.02 -0.46
CA THR A 159 28.42 37.52 -0.54
C THR A 159 28.13 38.61 0.50
N LYS A 160 27.46 39.70 0.09
CA LYS A 160 27.04 40.79 0.99
C LYS A 160 25.86 40.36 1.87
N GLU A 161 25.99 40.59 3.17
CA GLU A 161 24.93 40.37 4.16
C GLU A 161 24.07 41.62 4.35
N ARG A 162 22.76 41.44 4.52
CA ARG A 162 21.81 42.52 4.80
C ARG A 162 21.77 42.90 6.28
N ARG A 163 22.96 43.17 6.85
CA ARG A 163 23.18 43.47 8.27
C ARG A 163 24.14 44.65 8.49
N ILE A 164 23.85 45.49 9.49
CA ILE A 164 24.80 46.48 10.04
C ILE A 164 25.08 46.15 11.52
N PRO A 165 26.28 46.48 12.06
CA PRO A 165 26.56 46.30 13.49
C PRO A 165 25.61 47.06 14.41
N ALA A 166 25.42 46.51 15.61
CA ALA A 166 24.52 47.08 16.60
C ALA A 166 24.88 48.54 16.98
N ASP A 167 23.86 49.39 17.12
CA ASP A 167 24.05 50.75 17.63
C ASP A 167 24.41 50.72 19.10
N LYS A 168 25.49 51.41 19.43
CA LYS A 168 25.94 51.57 20.81
C LYS A 168 25.50 52.90 21.41
N ARG A 169 24.88 53.79 20.61
CA ARG A 169 24.32 55.05 21.11
C ARG A 169 23.15 54.73 22.01
N LYS A 170 23.08 55.41 23.16
CA LYS A 170 21.93 55.30 24.06
C LYS A 170 20.80 56.13 23.49
N ARG A 171 19.75 55.46 23.05
CA ARG A 171 18.57 56.10 22.47
C ARG A 171 17.70 56.74 23.57
N PRO A 172 17.41 58.06 23.49
CA PRO A 172 16.47 58.70 24.40
C PRO A 172 15.04 58.15 24.24
N LEU A 173 14.32 57.98 25.35
CA LEU A 173 12.96 57.41 25.35
C LEU A 173 11.96 58.26 24.53
N ASP A 174 12.14 59.58 24.50
CA ASP A 174 11.31 60.53 23.76
C ASP A 174 11.51 60.48 22.23
N SER A 175 12.50 59.73 21.75
CA SER A 175 12.73 59.49 20.32
C SER A 175 11.90 58.34 19.74
N PHE A 176 11.26 57.53 20.59
CA PHE A 176 10.32 56.48 20.17
C PHE A 176 8.93 57.06 19.90
N ILE A 177 8.16 56.43 19.01
CA ILE A 177 6.79 56.88 18.66
C ILE A 177 5.72 56.52 19.70
N PHE A 178 6.09 55.98 20.87
CA PHE A 178 5.18 55.52 21.90
C PHE A 178 5.40 56.19 23.26
N LYS A 179 4.32 56.24 24.06
CA LYS A 179 4.33 56.77 25.44
C LYS A 179 4.58 55.62 26.42
N LEU A 180 5.02 55.94 27.64
CA LEU A 180 5.17 54.94 28.71
C LEU A 180 3.87 54.15 28.97
N GLU A 181 2.71 54.77 28.79
CA GLU A 181 1.38 54.14 28.90
C GLU A 181 1.11 53.09 27.80
N ASP A 182 1.79 53.17 26.65
CA ASP A 182 1.67 52.19 25.57
C ASP A 182 2.43 50.88 25.92
N LEU A 183 3.40 50.93 26.85
CA LEU A 183 4.19 49.76 27.25
C LEU A 183 3.36 48.73 28.03
N ASP A 184 2.40 49.17 28.83
CA ASP A 184 1.51 48.26 29.56
C ASP A 184 0.70 47.41 28.57
N ARG A 185 0.24 48.00 27.45
CA ARG A 185 -0.48 47.30 26.37
C ARG A 185 0.41 46.35 25.56
N LEU A 186 1.71 46.65 25.44
CA LEU A 186 2.70 45.79 24.80
C LEU A 186 3.10 44.60 25.70
N SER A 187 2.94 44.73 27.02
CA SER A 187 3.33 43.72 28.00
C SER A 187 2.31 42.59 28.23
N ASP A 188 1.05 42.78 27.81
CA ASP A 188 -0.10 41.87 28.06
C ASP A 188 -0.18 40.69 27.07
N THR A 189 0.80 40.54 26.19
CA THR A 189 0.83 39.51 25.14
C THR A 189 2.03 38.58 25.32
N SER A 190 1.73 37.37 25.83
CA SER A 190 2.51 36.12 25.74
C SER A 190 4.05 36.22 25.72
N ARG A 191 4.68 36.15 26.91
CA ARG A 191 6.13 36.04 27.15
C ARG A 191 6.78 34.70 26.74
N ASP A 192 6.29 34.05 25.67
CA ASP A 192 6.73 32.71 25.29
C ASP A 192 7.79 32.76 24.18
N PRO A 193 9.09 32.58 24.50
CA PRO A 193 10.16 32.58 23.50
C PRO A 193 10.04 31.44 22.46
N GLU A 194 9.24 30.40 22.70
CA GLU A 194 9.00 29.33 21.70
C GLU A 194 8.04 29.78 20.57
N LYS A 195 7.33 30.92 20.73
CA LYS A 195 6.33 31.40 19.76
C LYS A 195 6.82 32.47 18.77
N HIS A 196 8.05 32.98 18.94
CA HIS A 196 8.63 34.02 18.07
C HIS A 196 9.99 33.59 17.48
N PRO A 197 10.05 32.50 16.70
CA PRO A 197 11.30 31.97 16.13
C PRO A 197 11.96 32.88 15.08
N THR A 198 11.29 33.93 14.61
CA THR A 198 11.87 34.97 13.74
C THR A 198 12.70 36.01 14.50
N GLY A 199 12.72 35.99 15.84
CA GLY A 199 13.34 37.05 16.64
C GLY A 199 12.60 38.39 16.64
N TRP A 200 11.61 38.61 15.76
CA TRP A 200 10.79 39.82 15.77
C TRP A 200 9.66 39.69 16.80
N LYS A 201 9.69 40.51 17.84
CA LYS A 201 8.65 40.55 18.87
C LYS A 201 7.59 41.57 18.50
N ILE A 202 6.65 41.18 17.64
CA ILE A 202 5.51 42.02 17.21
C ILE A 202 4.25 41.57 17.96
N PRO A 203 3.94 42.12 19.14
CA PRO A 203 3.02 41.47 20.09
C PRO A 203 1.54 41.78 19.79
N THR A 204 1.25 42.70 18.87
CA THR A 204 -0.07 43.35 18.73
C THR A 204 -0.59 43.35 17.28
N GLY A 205 -1.85 42.91 17.11
CA GLY A 205 -2.58 42.92 15.83
C GLY A 205 -2.54 41.58 15.06
N ARG A 206 -3.66 41.22 14.42
CA ARG A 206 -3.79 40.02 13.56
C ARG A 206 -3.03 40.25 12.25
N HIS A 207 -1.94 39.51 12.03
CA HIS A 207 -1.10 39.61 10.83
C HIS A 207 -0.39 38.30 10.49
N VAL A 208 0.16 38.24 9.28
CA VAL A 208 1.07 37.20 8.79
C VAL A 208 2.44 37.80 8.50
N LEU A 209 3.51 37.21 9.04
CA LEU A 209 4.88 37.65 8.85
C LEU A 209 5.70 36.60 8.08
N LEU A 210 6.37 37.04 7.01
CA LEU A 210 7.36 36.28 6.27
C LEU A 210 8.74 36.94 6.44
N ALA A 211 9.68 36.22 7.04
CA ALA A 211 11.04 36.70 7.27
C ALA A 211 12.07 35.89 6.47
N ALA A 212 13.15 36.56 6.03
CA ALA A 212 14.15 35.96 5.15
C ALA A 212 15.07 34.92 5.80
N CYS A 213 15.25 34.95 7.12
CA CYS A 213 16.12 34.04 7.88
C CYS A 213 15.68 33.90 9.35
N ARG A 214 16.34 33.02 10.12
CA ARG A 214 16.19 32.93 11.58
C ARG A 214 17.04 33.97 12.33
N ASP A 215 16.79 34.08 13.63
CA ASP A 215 17.44 34.98 14.60
C ASP A 215 18.91 34.65 14.91
N TYR A 216 19.47 33.59 14.34
CA TYR A 216 20.91 33.27 14.39
C TYR A 216 21.55 33.15 13.00
N GLU A 217 20.78 33.39 11.94
CA GLU A 217 21.22 33.29 10.54
C GLU A 217 21.37 34.69 9.90
N THR A 218 21.87 34.76 8.66
CA THR A 218 22.00 36.02 7.90
C THR A 218 21.27 35.94 6.56
N ALA A 219 20.52 37.00 6.23
CA ALA A 219 19.92 37.23 4.92
C ALA A 219 20.98 37.78 3.94
N LYS A 220 21.15 37.11 2.80
CA LYS A 220 22.22 37.38 1.85
C LYS A 220 21.71 37.87 0.48
N GLU A 221 22.55 38.61 -0.24
CA GLU A 221 22.31 38.90 -1.66
C GLU A 221 22.66 37.70 -2.55
N TYR A 222 21.86 37.47 -3.60
CA TYR A 222 22.01 36.36 -4.53
C TYR A 222 23.17 36.61 -5.54
N PRO A 223 24.16 35.72 -5.66
CA PRO A 223 25.24 35.85 -6.63
C PRO A 223 24.70 35.81 -8.07
N GLY A 224 24.90 36.89 -8.84
CA GLY A 224 24.58 36.94 -10.27
C GLY A 224 23.18 37.45 -10.65
N LYS A 225 22.28 37.65 -9.68
CA LYS A 225 21.04 38.43 -9.83
C LYS A 225 21.06 39.44 -8.70
N LEU A 226 21.23 40.73 -8.99
CA LEU A 226 21.29 41.82 -8.01
C LEU A 226 19.99 41.90 -7.19
N ARG A 227 19.73 40.97 -6.26
CA ARG A 227 18.48 40.72 -5.53
C ARG A 227 18.75 39.92 -4.25
N GLY A 228 17.84 39.93 -3.28
CA GLY A 228 17.93 39.10 -2.07
C GLY A 228 17.64 37.62 -2.36
N TYR A 229 18.32 36.69 -1.68
CA TYR A 229 18.08 35.25 -1.85
C TYR A 229 16.61 34.88 -1.60
N PHE A 230 16.04 35.36 -0.49
CA PHE A 230 14.65 35.11 -0.13
C PHE A 230 13.69 35.78 -1.12
N SER A 231 13.82 37.08 -1.34
CA SER A 231 12.98 37.83 -2.29
C SER A 231 13.02 37.27 -3.71
N TYR A 232 14.18 36.81 -4.20
CA TYR A 232 14.31 36.22 -5.53
C TYR A 232 13.46 34.95 -5.65
N TYR A 233 13.60 34.00 -4.72
CA TYR A 233 12.87 32.74 -4.77
C TYR A 233 11.41 32.86 -4.36
N LEU A 234 11.06 33.84 -3.52
CA LEU A 234 9.67 34.20 -3.25
C LEU A 234 8.98 34.64 -4.55
N MET A 235 9.60 35.55 -5.31
CA MET A 235 9.07 36.00 -6.60
C MET A 235 9.10 34.91 -7.67
N ASP A 236 10.12 34.04 -7.69
CA ASP A 236 10.18 32.88 -8.58
C ASP A 236 9.01 31.91 -8.31
N THR A 237 8.69 31.66 -7.05
CA THR A 237 7.56 30.80 -6.64
C THR A 237 6.23 31.43 -7.01
N LEU A 238 6.04 32.73 -6.75
CA LEU A 238 4.83 33.46 -7.13
C LEU A 238 4.63 33.52 -8.65
N SER A 239 5.69 33.78 -9.42
CA SER A 239 5.61 33.89 -10.88
C SER A 239 5.33 32.55 -11.57
N LYS A 240 5.88 31.44 -11.07
CA LYS A 240 5.68 30.09 -11.64
C LYS A 240 4.35 29.44 -11.24
N THR A 241 3.64 29.98 -10.26
CA THR A 241 2.41 29.37 -9.78
C THR A 241 1.18 29.84 -10.55
N LYS A 242 0.40 28.86 -11.04
CA LYS A 242 -0.75 29.04 -11.94
C LYS A 242 -2.06 29.40 -11.23
N GLY A 243 -2.19 29.12 -9.93
CA GLY A 243 -3.37 29.40 -9.10
C GLY A 243 -3.05 30.19 -7.83
N LYS A 244 -4.07 30.48 -7.02
CA LYS A 244 -3.89 31.13 -5.70
C LYS A 244 -3.13 30.18 -4.76
N LEU A 245 -2.07 30.66 -4.11
CA LEU A 245 -1.31 29.92 -3.10
C LEU A 245 -1.76 30.31 -1.71
N THR A 246 -1.84 29.36 -0.78
CA THR A 246 -1.93 29.69 0.65
C THR A 246 -0.61 30.26 1.16
N TYR A 247 -0.59 30.97 2.28
CA TYR A 247 0.66 31.43 2.90
C TYR A 247 1.57 30.25 3.24
N ARG A 248 1.02 29.15 3.75
CA ARG A 248 1.77 27.92 4.03
C ARG A 248 2.37 27.29 2.78
N ASP A 249 1.62 27.21 1.68
CA ASP A 249 2.14 26.65 0.43
C ASP A 249 3.23 27.52 -0.19
N LEU A 250 3.02 28.84 -0.21
CA LEU A 250 4.00 29.80 -0.69
C LEU A 250 5.29 29.72 0.13
N PHE A 251 5.15 29.69 1.46
CA PHE A 251 6.27 29.56 2.38
C PHE A 251 7.00 28.23 2.21
N ALA A 252 6.28 27.10 2.25
CA ALA A 252 6.89 25.77 2.15
C ALA A 252 7.73 25.61 0.88
N ARG A 253 7.22 26.08 -0.26
CA ARG A 253 7.92 26.05 -1.54
C ARG A 253 9.15 26.97 -1.55
N THR A 254 8.96 28.22 -1.11
CA THR A 254 10.06 29.20 -1.07
C THR A 254 11.17 28.73 -0.13
N ASN A 255 10.82 28.26 1.06
CA ASN A 255 11.75 27.74 2.07
C ASN A 255 12.53 26.52 1.56
N ALA A 256 11.85 25.57 0.91
CA ALA A 256 12.52 24.39 0.34
C ALA A 256 13.57 24.80 -0.72
N ILE A 257 13.26 25.77 -1.57
CA ILE A 257 14.21 26.25 -2.60
C ILE A 257 15.37 27.01 -1.94
N VAL A 258 15.09 27.96 -1.04
CA VAL A 258 16.14 28.75 -0.39
C VAL A 258 17.11 27.84 0.37
N ARG A 259 16.61 26.87 1.16
CA ARG A 259 17.45 25.92 1.92
C ARG A 259 18.23 24.96 1.02
N SER A 260 17.78 24.70 -0.20
CA SER A 260 18.53 23.90 -1.18
C SER A 260 19.71 24.65 -1.79
N GLN A 261 19.71 25.99 -1.72
CA GLN A 261 20.67 26.87 -2.39
C GLN A 261 21.58 27.62 -1.42
N SER A 262 21.15 27.81 -0.17
CA SER A 262 21.91 28.43 0.91
C SER A 262 21.70 27.64 2.20
N ILE A 263 22.79 27.15 2.79
CA ILE A 263 22.77 26.34 4.02
C ILE A 263 22.53 27.23 5.26
N ASP A 264 22.95 28.50 5.20
CA ASP A 264 22.93 29.43 6.34
C ASP A 264 21.75 30.43 6.27
N GLN A 265 20.72 30.14 5.48
CA GLN A 265 19.53 31.00 5.37
C GLN A 265 18.25 30.16 5.28
N SER A 266 17.42 30.24 6.32
CA SER A 266 16.16 29.52 6.46
C SER A 266 15.00 30.50 6.65
N PRO A 267 14.20 30.79 5.61
CA PRO A 267 13.02 31.65 5.74
C PRO A 267 12.08 31.17 6.85
N GLN A 268 11.37 32.10 7.48
CA GLN A 268 10.40 31.84 8.55
C GLN A 268 9.01 32.39 8.21
N LEU A 269 7.97 31.70 8.69
CA LEU A 269 6.56 32.12 8.62
C LEU A 269 6.02 32.17 10.05
N GLU A 270 5.53 33.34 10.45
CA GLU A 270 4.80 33.52 11.70
C GLU A 270 3.35 33.94 11.43
N VAL A 271 2.43 33.28 12.13
CA VAL A 271 0.99 33.56 12.07
C VAL A 271 0.45 33.71 13.48
N ASN A 272 -0.16 34.86 13.77
CA ASN A 272 -0.73 35.12 15.09
C ASN A 272 -2.06 34.38 15.31
N HIS A 273 -2.71 33.94 14.24
CA HIS A 273 -3.87 33.04 14.26
C HIS A 273 -3.64 31.88 13.29
N SER A 274 -3.81 30.65 13.76
CA SER A 274 -3.48 29.43 13.00
C SER A 274 -4.17 29.33 11.64
N GLU A 275 -5.41 29.81 11.55
CA GLU A 275 -6.23 29.81 10.33
C GLU A 275 -5.67 30.72 9.22
N ASP A 276 -4.91 31.77 9.57
CA ASP A 276 -4.39 32.73 8.58
C ASP A 276 -3.28 32.12 7.72
N GLY A 277 -2.62 31.04 8.18
CA GLY A 277 -1.65 30.30 7.38
C GLY A 277 -2.28 29.57 6.18
N ASP A 278 -3.55 29.20 6.29
CA ASP A 278 -4.29 28.48 5.26
C ASP A 278 -5.07 29.43 4.32
N LYS A 279 -5.05 30.76 4.58
CA LYS A 279 -5.58 31.77 3.67
C LYS A 279 -4.69 31.96 2.44
N PHE A 280 -5.29 32.41 1.34
CA PHE A 280 -4.55 32.76 0.13
C PHE A 280 -3.64 33.97 0.35
N PHE A 281 -2.47 33.96 -0.28
CA PHE A 281 -1.56 35.09 -0.30
C PHE A 281 -2.27 36.36 -0.78
N LEU A 282 -2.20 37.42 0.03
CA LEU A 282 -2.92 38.69 -0.15
C LEU A 282 -4.44 38.50 -0.30
N ASP A 283 -5.01 37.55 0.44
CA ASP A 283 -6.42 37.16 0.39
C ASP A 283 -6.91 36.78 -1.03
N GLY A 284 -5.99 36.38 -1.90
CA GLY A 284 -6.31 36.04 -3.28
C GLY A 284 -6.57 37.24 -4.18
N ALA A 285 -6.09 38.44 -3.83
CA ALA A 285 -6.12 39.66 -4.68
C ALA A 285 -5.27 39.55 -5.96
N ILE A 286 -4.54 38.43 -6.12
CA ILE A 286 -3.78 38.09 -7.32
C ILE A 286 -4.65 37.26 -8.27
N ALA A 287 -4.74 37.69 -9.54
CA ALA A 287 -5.46 37.03 -10.60
C ALA A 287 -4.87 35.66 -10.98
N GLU A 288 -5.75 34.71 -11.26
CA GLU A 288 -5.38 33.37 -11.77
C GLU A 288 -4.96 33.45 -13.23
N VAL A 289 -3.95 32.65 -13.60
CA VAL A 289 -3.45 32.59 -14.99
C VAL A 289 -4.14 31.46 -15.72
N GLU A 290 -4.70 31.74 -16.90
CA GLU A 290 -5.24 30.69 -17.77
C GLU A 290 -4.11 29.73 -18.23
N PRO A 291 -4.28 28.40 -18.10
CA PRO A 291 -3.17 27.47 -18.12
C PRO A 291 -2.66 27.18 -19.53
N TYR A 292 -1.45 27.65 -19.84
CA TYR A 292 -0.63 27.15 -20.94
C TYR A 292 0.73 26.66 -20.42
N PHE A 293 1.46 25.89 -21.24
CA PHE A 293 2.84 25.51 -20.99
C PHE A 293 3.79 26.41 -21.79
N ILE A 294 4.95 26.74 -21.22
CA ILE A 294 5.99 27.48 -21.95
C ILE A 294 6.88 26.46 -22.65
N VAL A 295 7.08 26.65 -23.95
CA VAL A 295 8.00 25.85 -24.76
C VAL A 295 9.27 26.65 -24.98
N LYS A 296 10.42 26.04 -24.71
CA LYS A 296 11.73 26.64 -24.94
C LYS A 296 12.74 25.62 -25.45
N HIS A 297 13.77 26.11 -26.12
CA HIS A 297 14.90 25.31 -26.56
C HIS A 297 16.00 25.32 -25.48
N ASP A 298 16.28 24.17 -24.89
CA ASP A 298 17.38 23.95 -23.94
C ASP A 298 18.61 23.43 -24.68
N GLN A 299 19.79 23.99 -24.41
CA GLN A 299 21.03 23.63 -25.12
C GLN A 299 21.43 22.15 -24.94
N ASN A 300 21.05 21.53 -23.82
CA ASN A 300 21.43 20.14 -23.50
C ASN A 300 20.30 19.14 -23.79
N SER A 301 19.05 19.58 -23.77
CA SER A 301 17.86 18.71 -23.80
C SER A 301 16.99 18.87 -25.05
N GLY A 302 17.32 19.84 -25.93
CA GLY A 302 16.50 20.20 -27.09
C GLY A 302 15.23 20.94 -26.70
N TRP A 303 14.15 20.77 -27.47
CA TRP A 303 12.87 21.41 -27.17
C TRP A 303 12.22 20.81 -25.93
N THR A 304 11.79 21.68 -25.02
CA THR A 304 11.16 21.29 -23.75
C THR A 304 9.94 22.14 -23.47
N ILE A 305 8.96 21.57 -22.77
CA ILE A 305 7.91 22.31 -22.08
C ILE A 305 8.23 22.43 -20.59
N GLU A 306 7.93 23.58 -20.01
CA GLU A 306 7.91 23.82 -18.56
C GLU A 306 6.62 23.23 -17.94
N GLY A 307 6.45 21.92 -18.12
CA GLY A 307 5.36 21.10 -17.63
C GLY A 307 5.81 19.64 -17.59
N GLY A 308 5.59 18.96 -16.47
CA GLY A 308 6.11 17.62 -16.19
C GLY A 308 5.06 16.74 -15.51
N ALA A 309 5.47 15.62 -14.92
CA ALA A 309 4.56 14.69 -14.24
C ALA A 309 3.78 15.37 -13.09
N VAL A 310 4.41 16.29 -12.34
CA VAL A 310 3.73 17.04 -11.26
C VAL A 310 2.72 18.05 -11.80
N HIS A 311 2.88 18.41 -13.07
CA HIS A 311 1.95 19.21 -13.84
C HIS A 311 1.14 18.31 -14.77
N GLY A 312 0.82 17.08 -14.32
CA GLY A 312 -0.02 16.04 -14.96
C GLY A 312 0.14 15.83 -16.47
N VAL A 313 1.33 16.08 -17.01
CA VAL A 313 1.70 15.64 -18.35
C VAL A 313 1.88 14.12 -18.30
N GLN A 314 1.08 13.39 -19.06
CA GLN A 314 1.14 11.94 -19.07
C GLN A 314 2.38 11.45 -19.83
N PRO A 315 3.17 10.52 -19.28
CA PRO A 315 4.30 9.94 -19.98
C PRO A 315 3.84 9.20 -21.24
N PRO A 316 4.64 9.21 -22.32
CA PRO A 316 4.34 8.40 -23.50
C PRO A 316 4.26 6.93 -23.11
N LYS A 317 3.24 6.23 -23.59
CA LYS A 317 3.07 4.78 -23.43
C LYS A 317 3.07 4.15 -24.82
N ASN A 318 4.13 3.40 -25.14
CA ASN A 318 4.37 2.84 -26.47
C ASN A 318 4.40 3.95 -27.55
N SER A 319 3.63 3.78 -28.63
CA SER A 319 3.52 4.77 -29.72
C SER A 319 2.57 5.94 -29.41
N GLU A 320 1.86 5.91 -28.28
CA GLU A 320 0.88 6.94 -27.90
C GLU A 320 1.52 7.95 -26.96
N THR A 321 1.31 9.24 -27.24
CA THR A 321 1.85 10.33 -26.44
C THR A 321 0.92 11.54 -26.38
N THR A 322 1.19 12.44 -25.44
CA THR A 322 0.54 13.75 -25.33
C THR A 322 0.90 14.60 -26.55
N LEU A 323 -0.11 15.14 -27.24
CA LEU A 323 0.05 16.12 -28.32
C LEU A 323 -0.23 17.53 -27.83
N LEU A 324 0.56 18.48 -28.32
CA LEU A 324 0.49 19.89 -27.99
C LEU A 324 0.27 20.72 -29.26
N ALA A 325 -0.58 21.75 -29.19
CA ALA A 325 -0.60 22.85 -30.15
C ALA A 325 0.30 23.98 -29.66
N LEU A 326 1.11 24.55 -30.55
CA LEU A 326 2.08 25.61 -30.27
C LEU A 326 1.59 26.94 -30.82
N PHE A 327 1.71 28.00 -30.03
CA PHE A 327 1.30 29.37 -30.36
C PHE A 327 2.46 30.35 -30.15
N PRO A 328 2.51 31.47 -30.91
CA PRO A 328 3.42 32.56 -30.65
C PRO A 328 3.32 33.06 -29.19
N PHE A 329 4.43 33.50 -28.60
CA PHE A 329 4.42 33.92 -27.19
C PHE A 329 3.58 35.17 -26.92
N ASP A 330 3.40 36.02 -27.92
CA ASP A 330 2.53 37.21 -27.92
C ASP A 330 1.04 36.89 -28.16
N ALA A 331 0.69 35.62 -28.46
CA ALA A 331 -0.70 35.20 -28.62
C ALA A 331 -1.52 35.49 -27.35
N THR A 332 -2.70 36.09 -27.53
CA THR A 332 -3.63 36.38 -26.44
C THR A 332 -4.28 35.10 -25.92
N ILE A 333 -4.94 35.17 -24.78
CA ILE A 333 -5.67 34.02 -24.21
C ILE A 333 -6.76 33.51 -25.16
N ASP A 334 -7.45 34.42 -25.87
CA ASP A 334 -8.47 34.04 -26.85
C ASP A 334 -7.85 33.36 -28.08
N ASP A 335 -6.65 33.77 -28.49
CA ASP A 335 -5.91 33.11 -29.58
C ASP A 335 -5.55 31.66 -29.22
N LEU A 336 -5.23 31.37 -27.95
CA LEU A 336 -4.92 30.02 -27.48
C LEU A 336 -6.11 29.05 -27.58
N ARG A 337 -7.33 29.57 -27.74
CA ARG A 337 -8.56 28.76 -27.90
C ARG A 337 -8.92 28.50 -29.36
N ASP A 338 -8.27 29.17 -30.31
CA ASP A 338 -8.49 29.04 -31.75
C ASP A 338 -7.36 28.21 -32.39
N PRO A 339 -7.60 26.93 -32.76
CA PRO A 339 -6.60 26.05 -33.34
C PRO A 339 -6.01 26.57 -34.66
N SER A 340 -6.72 27.46 -35.38
CA SER A 340 -6.21 28.07 -36.63
C SER A 340 -5.08 29.07 -36.39
N LYS A 341 -4.91 29.54 -35.14
CA LYS A 341 -3.82 30.44 -34.72
C LYS A 341 -2.57 29.68 -34.28
N ALA A 342 -2.62 28.35 -34.22
CA ALA A 342 -1.47 27.53 -33.88
C ALA A 342 -0.42 27.60 -35.00
N VAL A 343 0.83 27.84 -34.63
CA VAL A 343 1.97 27.84 -35.56
C VAL A 343 2.56 26.45 -35.79
N GLY A 344 2.17 25.48 -34.96
CA GLY A 344 2.74 24.16 -34.98
C GLY A 344 2.14 23.17 -34.00
N THR A 345 2.60 21.92 -34.08
CA THR A 345 2.29 20.87 -33.10
C THR A 345 3.56 20.20 -32.57
N ALA A 346 3.47 19.66 -31.36
CA ALA A 346 4.55 18.91 -30.75
C ALA A 346 4.06 17.64 -30.04
N LYS A 347 4.90 16.60 -30.07
CA LYS A 347 4.74 15.34 -29.35
C LYS A 347 5.60 15.33 -28.11
N VAL A 348 5.05 14.97 -26.95
CA VAL A 348 5.86 14.71 -25.75
C VAL A 348 6.66 13.43 -25.98
N THR A 349 7.96 13.45 -25.72
CA THR A 349 8.85 12.27 -25.92
C THR A 349 9.38 11.72 -24.61
N GLN A 350 9.49 12.57 -23.58
CA GLN A 350 9.92 12.17 -22.25
C GLN A 350 9.32 13.12 -21.21
N VAL A 351 8.75 12.59 -20.14
CA VAL A 351 8.21 13.39 -19.03
C VAL A 351 9.18 13.33 -17.85
N LEU A 352 9.60 14.48 -17.33
CA LEU A 352 10.37 14.64 -16.09
C LEU A 352 9.44 15.26 -15.02
N PRO A 353 9.85 15.35 -13.73
CA PRO A 353 8.95 15.85 -12.68
C PRO A 353 8.35 17.22 -12.99
N THR A 354 9.17 18.21 -13.35
CA THR A 354 8.72 19.61 -13.56
C THR A 354 8.74 20.06 -15.02
N LYS A 355 9.36 19.30 -15.93
CA LYS A 355 9.51 19.63 -17.36
C LYS A 355 9.33 18.39 -18.24
N SER A 356 9.06 18.54 -19.53
CA SER A 356 8.98 17.41 -20.47
C SER A 356 9.71 17.73 -21.77
N LYS A 357 10.41 16.76 -22.33
CA LYS A 357 11.00 16.86 -23.67
C LYS A 357 9.92 16.67 -24.70
N ILE A 358 10.02 17.44 -25.78
CA ILE A 358 9.08 17.38 -26.90
C ILE A 358 9.82 17.27 -28.22
N ASN A 359 9.14 16.70 -29.22
CA ASN A 359 9.53 16.76 -30.62
C ASN A 359 8.52 17.62 -31.37
N ILE A 360 8.97 18.68 -32.03
CA ILE A 360 8.11 19.59 -32.80
C ILE A 360 7.97 19.02 -34.21
N GLU A 361 6.74 18.77 -34.66
CA GLU A 361 6.49 18.13 -35.96
C GLU A 361 6.24 19.14 -37.09
N VAL A 362 5.68 20.31 -36.77
CA VAL A 362 5.37 21.36 -37.74
C VAL A 362 5.72 22.71 -37.13
N LEU A 363 6.62 23.46 -37.78
CA LEU A 363 6.77 24.91 -37.58
C LEU A 363 7.55 25.50 -38.76
N GLN A 364 6.99 26.50 -39.44
CA GLN A 364 7.74 27.29 -40.43
C GLN A 364 8.77 28.17 -39.71
N ASN A 365 10.06 28.08 -40.10
CA ASN A 365 11.18 28.87 -39.59
C ASN A 365 11.38 28.85 -38.06
N LEU A 366 11.95 27.76 -37.54
CA LEU A 366 12.46 27.69 -36.16
C LEU A 366 13.81 28.40 -36.04
N THR A 367 13.84 29.51 -35.31
CA THR A 367 15.08 30.02 -34.71
C THR A 367 15.10 29.59 -33.23
N SER A 368 16.24 29.07 -32.76
CA SER A 368 16.40 28.48 -31.41
C SER A 368 16.34 29.50 -30.26
N ASP A 369 16.11 30.77 -30.57
CA ASP A 369 15.94 31.89 -29.64
C ASP A 369 14.47 32.18 -29.28
N ARG A 370 13.49 31.52 -29.94
CA ARG A 370 12.07 31.76 -29.71
C ARG A 370 11.44 30.84 -28.67
N THR A 371 10.57 31.41 -27.85
CA THR A 371 9.67 30.70 -26.93
C THR A 371 8.25 30.64 -27.50
N PHE A 372 7.49 29.61 -27.12
CA PHE A 372 6.09 29.43 -27.56
C PHE A 372 5.19 29.12 -26.37
N LYS A 373 3.88 29.35 -26.53
CA LYS A 373 2.86 28.83 -25.62
C LYS A 373 2.36 27.48 -26.15
N ALA A 374 2.08 26.54 -25.26
CA ALA A 374 1.58 25.21 -25.61
C ALA A 374 0.30 24.85 -24.85
N VAL A 375 -0.65 24.24 -25.56
CA VAL A 375 -1.92 23.72 -25.02
C VAL A 375 -2.01 22.23 -25.35
N VAL A 376 -2.52 21.41 -24.42
CA VAL A 376 -2.73 19.97 -24.64
C VAL A 376 -3.94 19.77 -25.54
N ILE A 377 -3.75 19.05 -26.64
CA ILE A 377 -4.80 18.83 -27.65
C ILE A 377 -5.19 17.37 -27.82
N SER A 378 -4.36 16.44 -27.31
CA SER A 378 -4.64 15.01 -27.24
C SER A 378 -3.85 14.35 -26.11
N LEU A 379 -4.46 13.38 -25.45
CA LEU A 379 -3.83 12.50 -24.46
C LEU A 379 -3.39 11.17 -25.08
N PRO A 380 -2.41 10.47 -24.49
CA PRO A 380 -2.05 9.11 -24.88
C PRO A 380 -3.15 8.12 -24.49
N LEU A 381 -3.53 7.22 -25.41
CA LEU A 381 -4.46 6.12 -25.14
C LEU A 381 -3.77 4.80 -25.49
N PRO A 382 -2.87 4.19 -24.69
CA PRO A 382 -2.19 2.95 -25.09
C PRO A 382 -3.18 1.78 -25.29
N PRO A 383 -2.89 0.80 -26.18
CA PRO A 383 -3.66 -0.44 -26.24
C PRO A 383 -3.53 -1.25 -24.95
N LEU A 384 -4.62 -1.88 -24.54
CA LEU A 384 -4.72 -2.75 -23.37
C LEU A 384 -3.81 -3.97 -23.56
N GLY A 385 -2.84 -4.17 -22.67
CA GLY A 385 -1.96 -5.32 -22.68
C GLY A 385 -2.65 -6.56 -22.12
N VAL A 386 -2.62 -7.64 -22.91
CA VAL A 386 -3.23 -8.91 -22.53
C VAL A 386 -2.20 -10.03 -22.69
N TYR A 387 -1.99 -10.83 -21.64
CA TYR A 387 -1.11 -11.99 -21.69
C TYR A 387 -1.91 -13.24 -22.10
N PHE A 388 -1.48 -13.95 -23.14
CA PHE A 388 -2.16 -15.14 -23.65
C PHE A 388 -1.48 -16.39 -23.10
N GLU A 389 -2.26 -17.32 -22.54
CA GLU A 389 -1.73 -18.50 -21.87
C GLU A 389 -2.68 -19.70 -22.03
N GLY A 390 -2.14 -20.92 -22.13
CA GLY A 390 -2.92 -22.16 -22.17
C GLY A 390 -2.71 -22.98 -23.44
N ASP A 391 -3.74 -23.71 -23.87
CA ASP A 391 -3.74 -24.61 -25.03
C ASP A 391 -3.27 -23.88 -26.30
N GLU A 392 -2.24 -24.42 -26.95
CA GLU A 392 -1.60 -23.77 -28.11
C GLU A 392 -2.57 -23.46 -29.25
N GLU A 393 -3.54 -24.34 -29.49
CA GLU A 393 -4.56 -24.16 -30.54
C GLU A 393 -5.37 -22.87 -30.34
N GLY A 394 -5.92 -22.68 -29.13
CA GLY A 394 -6.68 -21.48 -28.79
C GLY A 394 -5.83 -20.22 -28.81
N VAL A 395 -4.61 -20.29 -28.24
CA VAL A 395 -3.68 -19.15 -28.21
C VAL A 395 -3.30 -18.69 -29.62
N ASN A 396 -3.04 -19.63 -30.55
CA ASN A 396 -2.67 -19.30 -31.92
C ASN A 396 -3.84 -18.64 -32.68
N LEU A 397 -5.06 -19.17 -32.56
CA LEU A 397 -6.25 -18.56 -33.16
C LEU A 397 -6.50 -17.15 -32.62
N ALA A 398 -6.39 -16.94 -31.31
CA ALA A 398 -6.54 -15.61 -30.70
C ALA A 398 -5.47 -14.62 -31.21
N ARG A 399 -4.22 -15.07 -31.34
CA ARG A 399 -3.11 -14.24 -31.86
C ARG A 399 -3.31 -13.86 -33.32
N GLU A 400 -3.80 -14.77 -34.15
CA GLU A 400 -4.15 -14.48 -35.55
C GLU A 400 -5.29 -13.45 -35.64
N GLN A 401 -6.36 -13.61 -34.85
CA GLN A 401 -7.47 -12.66 -34.84
C GLN A 401 -7.04 -11.27 -34.36
N LEU A 402 -6.13 -11.20 -33.37
CA LEU A 402 -5.60 -9.93 -32.90
C LEU A 402 -4.90 -9.12 -34.01
N GLN A 403 -4.30 -9.78 -35.01
CA GLN A 403 -3.60 -9.11 -36.12
C GLN A 403 -4.54 -8.55 -37.20
N ILE A 404 -5.82 -8.91 -37.19
CA ILE A 404 -6.80 -8.50 -38.23
C ILE A 404 -8.06 -7.82 -37.67
N ALA A 405 -8.18 -7.69 -36.35
CA ALA A 405 -9.35 -7.11 -35.68
C ALA A 405 -9.57 -5.61 -35.93
N GLY A 406 -8.53 -4.87 -36.34
CA GLY A 406 -8.58 -3.43 -36.63
C GLY A 406 -9.12 -3.09 -38.02
N LEU A 407 -9.31 -1.79 -38.30
CA LEU A 407 -9.82 -1.34 -39.61
C LEU A 407 -8.89 -1.75 -40.76
N ASN A 408 -9.48 -2.20 -41.87
CA ASN A 408 -8.78 -2.65 -43.08
C ASN A 408 -7.83 -3.86 -42.86
N GLY A 409 -8.16 -4.75 -41.92
CA GLY A 409 -7.35 -5.96 -41.66
C GLY A 409 -6.01 -5.68 -40.98
N LYS A 410 -5.95 -4.60 -40.21
CA LYS A 410 -4.79 -4.25 -39.36
C LYS A 410 -4.93 -4.88 -37.96
N PRO A 411 -3.85 -4.91 -37.18
CA PRO A 411 -3.94 -5.35 -35.78
C PRO A 411 -4.90 -4.48 -34.97
N SER A 412 -5.49 -5.06 -33.92
CA SER A 412 -6.37 -4.33 -33.00
C SER A 412 -5.72 -3.03 -32.53
N ALA A 413 -6.46 -1.93 -32.65
CA ALA A 413 -6.05 -0.66 -32.08
C ALA A 413 -6.28 -0.63 -30.56
N TYR A 414 -7.10 -1.50 -30.02
CA TYR A 414 -7.54 -1.46 -28.62
C TYR A 414 -6.75 -2.41 -27.72
N VAL A 415 -6.29 -3.53 -28.26
CA VAL A 415 -5.68 -4.63 -27.50
C VAL A 415 -4.30 -4.96 -28.10
N ARG A 416 -3.34 -5.29 -27.24
CA ARG A 416 -2.03 -5.81 -27.64
C ARG A 416 -1.68 -7.05 -26.81
N GLU A 417 -0.95 -7.98 -27.40
CA GLU A 417 -0.36 -9.09 -26.65
C GLU A 417 0.82 -8.59 -25.80
N SER A 418 0.86 -8.97 -24.52
CA SER A 418 2.00 -8.76 -23.64
C SER A 418 2.82 -10.05 -23.56
N ARG A 419 4.16 -9.94 -23.56
CA ARG A 419 5.07 -11.09 -23.44
C ARG A 419 5.33 -11.50 -21.99
N GLU A 420 5.07 -10.60 -21.05
CA GLU A 420 5.28 -10.82 -19.62
C GLU A 420 3.98 -10.49 -18.89
N ILE A 421 3.61 -11.36 -17.94
CA ILE A 421 2.40 -11.22 -17.13
C ILE A 421 2.41 -9.93 -16.29
N ASN A 422 3.58 -9.52 -15.79
CA ASN A 422 3.74 -8.29 -14.99
C ASN A 422 3.45 -6.99 -15.77
N ASN A 423 3.49 -7.06 -17.11
CA ASN A 423 3.24 -5.93 -18.00
C ASN A 423 1.85 -6.00 -18.68
N ALA A 424 1.04 -6.98 -18.30
CA ALA A 424 -0.31 -7.18 -18.81
C ALA A 424 -1.36 -6.68 -17.81
N GLU A 425 -2.38 -6.00 -18.31
CA GLU A 425 -3.52 -5.57 -17.52
C GLU A 425 -4.56 -6.69 -17.36
N PHE A 426 -4.62 -7.64 -18.30
CA PHE A 426 -5.51 -8.81 -18.28
C PHE A 426 -4.83 -10.05 -18.86
N ARG A 427 -5.46 -11.21 -18.66
CA ARG A 427 -5.08 -12.49 -19.27
C ARG A 427 -6.19 -13.04 -20.15
N LEU A 428 -5.81 -13.71 -21.23
CA LEU A 428 -6.68 -14.58 -22.00
C LEU A 428 -6.20 -16.03 -21.79
N LEU A 429 -6.90 -16.77 -20.94
CA LEU A 429 -6.62 -18.18 -20.65
C LEU A 429 -7.38 -19.05 -21.67
N CYS A 430 -6.65 -19.86 -22.41
CA CYS A 430 -7.19 -20.87 -23.32
C CYS A 430 -7.06 -22.23 -22.62
N ARG A 431 -8.08 -22.71 -21.91
CA ARG A 431 -7.99 -23.99 -21.18
C ARG A 431 -9.27 -24.79 -21.37
N ASN A 432 -9.15 -26.11 -21.42
CA ASN A 432 -10.27 -27.03 -21.54
C ASN A 432 -11.18 -26.73 -22.75
N ASN A 433 -10.60 -26.35 -23.89
CA ASN A 433 -11.33 -25.94 -25.09
C ASN A 433 -12.24 -24.72 -24.87
N GLN A 434 -11.82 -23.75 -24.04
CA GLN A 434 -12.56 -22.52 -23.75
C GLN A 434 -11.64 -21.30 -23.71
N TYR A 435 -12.16 -20.13 -24.09
CA TYR A 435 -11.51 -18.83 -23.84
C TYR A 435 -12.06 -18.17 -22.57
N ILE A 436 -11.17 -17.76 -21.69
CA ILE A 436 -11.47 -17.13 -20.39
C ILE A 436 -10.68 -15.83 -20.29
N ILE A 437 -11.36 -14.70 -20.05
CA ILE A 437 -10.71 -13.40 -19.80
C ILE A 437 -10.60 -13.21 -18.29
N ALA A 438 -9.40 -13.03 -17.76
CA ALA A 438 -9.14 -12.96 -16.32
C ALA A 438 -8.18 -11.82 -15.96
N ARG A 439 -8.00 -11.55 -14.66
CA ARG A 439 -6.97 -10.62 -14.18
C ARG A 439 -5.58 -11.28 -14.16
N PRO A 440 -4.48 -10.53 -14.08
CA PRO A 440 -3.13 -11.11 -13.96
C PRO A 440 -2.92 -11.90 -12.66
N THR A 441 -3.65 -11.56 -11.60
CA THR A 441 -3.46 -12.07 -10.24
C THR A 441 -4.22 -13.36 -9.93
N ASP A 442 -5.25 -13.69 -10.70
CA ASP A 442 -6.17 -14.80 -10.44
C ASP A 442 -6.84 -15.27 -11.74
N ASP A 443 -7.18 -16.56 -11.82
CA ASP A 443 -7.76 -17.20 -13.02
C ASP A 443 -9.26 -16.94 -13.18
N ARG A 444 -9.79 -15.95 -12.45
CA ARG A 444 -11.21 -15.70 -12.36
C ARG A 444 -11.76 -15.08 -13.65
N PRO A 445 -12.80 -15.67 -14.28
CA PRO A 445 -13.43 -15.08 -15.44
C PRO A 445 -14.04 -13.71 -15.11
N LEU A 446 -13.77 -12.69 -15.92
CA LEU A 446 -14.37 -11.36 -15.82
C LEU A 446 -15.66 -11.21 -16.63
N VAL A 447 -15.87 -12.13 -17.58
CA VAL A 447 -17.04 -12.20 -18.46
C VAL A 447 -17.35 -13.67 -18.73
N ALA A 448 -18.53 -13.97 -19.27
CA ALA A 448 -18.91 -15.33 -19.64
C ALA A 448 -17.83 -16.01 -20.52
N GLN A 449 -17.51 -17.26 -20.27
CA GLN A 449 -16.52 -18.02 -21.04
C GLN A 449 -17.00 -18.26 -22.48
N ILE A 450 -16.08 -18.57 -23.40
CA ILE A 450 -16.42 -18.89 -24.80
C ILE A 450 -15.99 -20.31 -25.10
N ASP A 451 -16.97 -21.19 -25.33
CA ASP A 451 -16.74 -22.61 -25.58
C ASP A 451 -16.30 -22.88 -27.02
N GLY A 452 -15.19 -23.60 -27.17
CA GLY A 452 -14.65 -24.12 -28.43
C GLY A 452 -13.56 -23.24 -29.05
N TYR A 453 -12.45 -23.86 -29.48
CA TYR A 453 -11.45 -23.21 -30.31
C TYR A 453 -11.91 -23.17 -31.77
N SER A 454 -12.40 -22.00 -32.19
CA SER A 454 -12.74 -21.70 -33.58
C SER A 454 -12.37 -20.26 -33.90
N GLN A 455 -12.28 -19.93 -35.19
CA GLN A 455 -11.95 -18.58 -35.64
C GLN A 455 -12.99 -17.55 -35.18
N ASP A 456 -14.28 -17.90 -35.23
CA ASP A 456 -15.39 -17.04 -34.79
C ASP A 456 -15.36 -16.81 -33.27
N ASN A 457 -15.00 -17.84 -32.50
CA ASN A 457 -14.89 -17.73 -31.04
C ASN A 457 -13.66 -16.92 -30.62
N ALA A 458 -12.54 -17.06 -31.33
CA ALA A 458 -11.36 -16.22 -31.13
C ALA A 458 -11.65 -14.74 -31.45
N ASP A 459 -12.38 -14.46 -32.54
CA ASP A 459 -12.84 -13.10 -32.88
C ASP A 459 -13.76 -12.54 -31.78
N THR A 460 -14.67 -13.36 -31.26
CA THR A 460 -15.53 -12.99 -30.12
C THR A 460 -14.69 -12.66 -28.87
N ALA A 461 -13.64 -13.44 -28.58
CA ALA A 461 -12.74 -13.20 -27.46
C ALA A 461 -12.00 -11.85 -27.60
N ILE A 462 -11.44 -11.58 -28.78
CA ILE A 462 -10.75 -10.31 -29.06
C ILE A 462 -11.72 -9.13 -28.96
N LYS A 463 -12.92 -9.21 -29.56
CA LYS A 463 -13.93 -8.14 -29.47
C LYS A 463 -14.36 -7.83 -28.05
N ARG A 464 -14.43 -8.83 -27.17
CA ARG A 464 -14.67 -8.63 -25.73
C ARG A 464 -13.51 -7.92 -25.05
N LEU A 465 -12.27 -8.28 -25.36
CA LEU A 465 -11.09 -7.55 -24.87
C LEU A 465 -11.07 -6.10 -25.35
N GLU A 466 -11.46 -5.83 -26.61
CA GLU A 466 -11.58 -4.45 -27.11
C GLU A 466 -12.68 -3.66 -26.38
N HIS A 467 -13.79 -4.32 -26.04
CA HIS A 467 -14.88 -3.74 -25.25
C HIS A 467 -14.42 -3.38 -23.84
N ILE A 468 -13.74 -4.31 -23.17
CA ILE A 468 -13.10 -4.08 -21.87
C ILE A 468 -12.09 -2.93 -21.98
N ALA A 469 -11.27 -2.89 -23.04
CA ALA A 469 -10.29 -1.82 -23.24
C ALA A 469 -10.94 -0.42 -23.30
N ARG A 470 -12.08 -0.28 -24.00
CA ARG A 470 -12.84 0.99 -24.05
C ARG A 470 -13.36 1.38 -22.68
N TRP A 471 -13.94 0.42 -21.96
CA TRP A 471 -14.41 0.63 -20.60
C TRP A 471 -13.29 1.10 -19.67
N THR A 472 -12.16 0.37 -19.67
CA THR A 472 -11.00 0.67 -18.83
C THR A 472 -10.44 2.06 -19.11
N GLN A 473 -10.41 2.49 -20.37
CA GLN A 473 -9.95 3.85 -20.73
C GLN A 473 -10.84 4.95 -20.15
N ILE A 474 -12.16 4.77 -20.15
CA ILE A 474 -13.11 5.75 -19.60
C ILE A 474 -13.10 5.70 -18.07
N ALA A 475 -12.99 4.51 -17.49
CA ALA A 475 -12.78 4.32 -16.06
C ALA A 475 -11.48 4.99 -15.59
N GLN A 476 -10.42 4.98 -16.40
CA GLN A 476 -9.15 5.66 -16.11
C GLN A 476 -9.11 7.12 -16.56
N LEU A 477 -10.20 7.65 -17.14
CA LEU A 477 -10.27 9.04 -17.55
C LEU A 477 -10.08 9.94 -16.32
N SER A 478 -8.97 10.66 -16.30
CA SER A 478 -8.51 11.50 -15.20
C SER A 478 -8.15 12.90 -15.70
N ASN A 479 -8.17 13.88 -14.79
CA ASN A 479 -7.95 15.29 -15.07
C ASN A 479 -6.71 15.59 -15.94
N THR A 480 -6.87 16.55 -16.85
CA THR A 480 -5.73 17.19 -17.50
C THR A 480 -5.17 18.28 -16.59
N ALA A 481 -3.87 18.45 -16.60
CA ALA A 481 -3.18 19.36 -15.67
C ALA A 481 -3.25 20.85 -16.02
N ALA A 482 -4.09 21.19 -16.99
CA ALA A 482 -4.29 22.54 -17.49
C ALA A 482 -5.80 22.88 -17.47
N THR A 483 -6.53 22.41 -16.45
CA THR A 483 -7.92 22.80 -16.23
C THR A 483 -8.01 24.02 -15.29
N GLN A 484 -8.92 24.96 -15.58
CA GLN A 484 -9.33 26.01 -14.62
C GLN A 484 -10.47 25.54 -13.72
N ILE A 485 -11.11 24.41 -14.04
CA ILE A 485 -12.14 23.79 -13.21
C ILE A 485 -11.44 22.95 -12.15
N LYS A 486 -11.58 23.34 -10.89
CA LYS A 486 -10.90 22.72 -9.75
C LYS A 486 -11.75 21.62 -9.11
N PRO A 487 -11.12 20.65 -8.41
CA PRO A 487 -11.83 19.75 -7.54
C PRO A 487 -12.69 20.53 -6.53
N GLY A 488 -13.99 20.22 -6.46
CA GLY A 488 -14.95 20.91 -5.59
C GLY A 488 -15.71 22.08 -6.22
N ASP A 489 -15.38 22.50 -7.44
CA ASP A 489 -16.15 23.51 -8.20
C ASP A 489 -17.58 23.04 -8.51
N VAL A 490 -17.76 21.73 -8.63
CA VAL A 490 -19.07 21.07 -8.63
C VAL A 490 -19.05 20.01 -7.55
N LYS A 491 -19.96 20.11 -6.58
CA LYS A 491 -20.12 19.15 -5.51
C LYS A 491 -21.07 18.04 -5.96
N MET A 492 -20.63 16.79 -5.86
CA MET A 492 -21.45 15.59 -6.10
C MET A 492 -21.81 14.96 -4.76
N GLU A 493 -23.09 15.03 -4.39
CA GLU A 493 -23.62 14.54 -3.12
C GLU A 493 -24.55 13.35 -3.32
N LEU A 494 -24.31 12.28 -2.55
CA LEU A 494 -25.20 11.13 -2.44
C LEU A 494 -25.93 11.21 -1.10
N ILE A 495 -27.25 11.32 -1.15
CA ILE A 495 -28.12 11.38 0.02
C ILE A 495 -28.80 10.02 0.16
N PHE A 496 -28.53 9.32 1.26
CA PHE A 496 -29.08 7.99 1.53
C PHE A 496 -30.38 8.08 2.33
N ALA A 497 -31.28 7.12 2.14
CA ALA A 497 -32.49 7.00 2.98
C ALA A 497 -32.16 6.55 4.42
N ASP A 498 -30.98 5.97 4.60
CA ASP A 498 -30.46 5.45 5.86
C ASP A 498 -29.52 6.49 6.49
N GLU A 499 -29.90 7.05 7.64
CA GLU A 499 -29.16 8.15 8.29
C GLU A 499 -27.76 7.73 8.79
N ASP A 500 -27.50 6.41 8.94
CA ASP A 500 -26.22 5.85 9.34
C ASP A 500 -25.18 5.78 8.20
N LEU A 501 -25.59 5.99 6.94
CA LEU A 501 -24.70 5.94 5.79
C LEU A 501 -24.11 7.32 5.50
N SER A 502 -22.77 7.39 5.49
CA SER A 502 -22.04 8.59 5.08
C SER A 502 -21.32 8.39 3.74
N GLN A 503 -21.30 9.44 2.93
CA GLN A 503 -20.64 9.42 1.63
C GLN A 503 -19.12 9.29 1.78
N SER A 504 -18.52 8.39 1.00
CA SER A 504 -17.07 8.28 0.81
C SER A 504 -16.76 8.02 -0.67
N LYS A 505 -15.48 8.11 -1.09
CA LYS A 505 -15.08 7.82 -2.47
C LYS A 505 -15.26 6.35 -2.87
N GLN A 506 -15.24 5.44 -1.91
CA GLN A 506 -15.44 4.00 -2.10
C GLN A 506 -16.36 3.47 -1.01
N MET A 507 -17.59 3.13 -1.39
CA MET A 507 -18.64 2.70 -0.46
C MET A 507 -19.06 1.27 -0.76
N ARG A 508 -19.48 0.54 0.28
CA ARG A 508 -20.01 -0.82 0.16
C ARG A 508 -21.33 -0.92 0.91
N LEU A 509 -22.43 -0.99 0.15
CA LEU A 509 -23.81 -0.80 0.60
C LEU A 509 -24.56 -2.15 0.55
N PRO A 510 -24.93 -2.72 1.71
CA PRO A 510 -25.63 -4.00 1.74
C PRO A 510 -27.15 -3.85 1.58
N TYR A 511 -27.79 -4.86 1.00
CA TYR A 511 -29.23 -5.04 1.07
C TYR A 511 -29.66 -5.24 2.54
N LYS A 512 -30.84 -4.72 2.89
CA LYS A 512 -31.44 -4.90 4.21
C LYS A 512 -32.58 -5.91 4.11
N TYR A 513 -32.56 -6.93 4.96
CA TYR A 513 -33.65 -7.91 5.03
C TYR A 513 -34.77 -7.37 5.93
N LYS A 514 -35.96 -7.10 5.36
CA LYS A 514 -37.14 -6.60 6.09
C LYS A 514 -38.40 -7.20 5.47
N ASN A 515 -39.39 -7.54 6.29
CA ASN A 515 -40.67 -8.10 5.85
C ASN A 515 -40.54 -9.34 4.93
N GLU A 516 -39.57 -10.22 5.22
CA GLU A 516 -39.31 -11.44 4.43
C GLU A 516 -38.75 -11.20 3.01
N GLU A 517 -38.34 -9.97 2.69
CA GLU A 517 -37.73 -9.62 1.40
C GLU A 517 -36.43 -8.82 1.56
N TRP A 518 -35.52 -8.98 0.60
CA TRP A 518 -34.29 -8.20 0.50
C TRP A 518 -34.58 -6.84 -0.13
N GLN A 519 -34.39 -5.76 0.61
CA GLN A 519 -34.54 -4.38 0.11
C GLN A 519 -33.20 -3.84 -0.38
N PRO A 520 -33.10 -3.35 -1.63
CA PRO A 520 -31.90 -2.73 -2.16
C PRO A 520 -31.58 -1.41 -1.45
N PRO A 521 -30.31 -0.99 -1.37
CA PRO A 521 -29.96 0.35 -0.93
C PRO A 521 -30.31 1.39 -1.99
N GLU A 522 -30.80 2.55 -1.54
CA GLU A 522 -31.24 3.65 -2.40
C GLU A 522 -30.54 4.95 -2.03
N PHE A 523 -30.29 5.80 -3.02
CA PHE A 523 -29.74 7.14 -2.80
C PHE A 523 -30.30 8.15 -3.79
N LYS A 524 -30.32 9.42 -3.40
CA LYS A 524 -30.50 10.55 -4.31
C LYS A 524 -29.15 11.12 -4.68
N LEU A 525 -28.97 11.51 -5.94
CA LEU A 525 -27.75 12.17 -6.38
C LEU A 525 -28.00 13.62 -6.73
N LYS A 526 -27.22 14.51 -6.12
CA LYS A 526 -27.34 15.96 -6.27
C LYS A 526 -26.02 16.56 -6.74
N LEU A 527 -26.10 17.45 -7.72
CA LEU A 527 -24.98 18.25 -8.19
C LEU A 527 -25.21 19.72 -7.80
N THR A 528 -24.18 20.35 -7.25
CA THR A 528 -24.22 21.79 -6.89
C THR A 528 -23.01 22.51 -7.49
N ASN A 529 -23.25 23.55 -8.29
CA ASN A 529 -22.17 24.40 -8.80
C ASN A 529 -21.78 25.44 -7.73
N THR A 530 -20.56 25.33 -7.19
CA THR A 530 -20.06 26.21 -6.12
C THR A 530 -19.32 27.43 -6.66
N THR A 531 -19.19 27.55 -7.99
CA THR A 531 -18.44 28.63 -8.64
C THR A 531 -19.32 29.81 -9.02
N LYS A 532 -18.69 30.95 -9.30
CA LYS A 532 -19.35 32.16 -9.84
C LYS A 532 -19.63 32.10 -11.35
N LYS A 533 -19.37 30.97 -12.03
CA LYS A 533 -19.55 30.83 -13.49
C LYS A 533 -20.51 29.67 -13.80
N PRO A 534 -21.28 29.74 -14.90
CA PRO A 534 -22.06 28.58 -15.31
C PRO A 534 -21.14 27.45 -15.79
N LEU A 535 -21.46 26.22 -15.40
CA LEU A 535 -20.73 25.00 -15.76
C LEU A 535 -21.69 23.97 -16.34
N TYR A 536 -21.21 23.16 -17.28
CA TYR A 536 -21.92 22.00 -17.79
C TYR A 536 -21.44 20.75 -17.06
N CYS A 537 -22.37 19.94 -16.58
CA CYS A 537 -22.10 18.73 -15.80
C CYS A 537 -22.72 17.52 -16.50
N ALA A 538 -21.97 16.44 -16.61
CA ALA A 538 -22.43 15.18 -17.16
C ALA A 538 -22.07 14.03 -16.22
N LEU A 539 -22.98 13.08 -16.07
CA LEU A 539 -22.79 11.90 -15.23
C LEU A 539 -22.85 10.64 -16.07
N VAL A 540 -21.94 9.73 -15.79
CA VAL A 540 -21.83 8.43 -16.46
C VAL A 540 -21.70 7.34 -15.41
N ASN A 541 -22.50 6.28 -15.53
CA ASN A 541 -22.35 5.07 -14.72
C ASN A 541 -21.53 4.02 -15.50
N LEU A 542 -20.47 3.51 -14.89
CA LEU A 542 -19.67 2.40 -15.38
C LEU A 542 -19.88 1.18 -14.47
N SER A 543 -20.55 0.14 -14.98
CA SER A 543 -20.88 -1.05 -14.20
C SER A 543 -19.85 -2.17 -14.32
N ASP A 544 -19.84 -3.12 -13.37
CA ASP A 544 -18.92 -4.28 -13.35
C ASP A 544 -19.12 -5.23 -14.56
N SER A 545 -20.25 -5.12 -15.27
CA SER A 545 -20.53 -5.79 -16.55
C SER A 545 -19.93 -5.08 -17.78
N PHE A 546 -19.00 -4.15 -17.56
CA PHE A 546 -18.36 -3.30 -18.58
C PHE A 546 -19.34 -2.39 -19.35
N ALA A 547 -20.54 -2.15 -18.85
CA ALA A 547 -21.47 -1.21 -19.48
C ALA A 547 -21.08 0.24 -19.15
N ILE A 548 -21.46 1.17 -20.05
CA ILE A 548 -21.36 2.60 -19.83
C ILE A 548 -22.71 3.21 -20.18
N LYS A 549 -23.38 3.82 -19.21
CA LYS A 549 -24.70 4.45 -19.38
C LYS A 549 -24.65 5.89 -18.90
N ALA A 550 -25.35 6.80 -19.57
CA ALA A 550 -25.53 8.19 -19.12
C ALA A 550 -27.02 8.53 -18.88
N PRO A 551 -27.72 7.81 -17.97
CA PRO A 551 -29.18 7.91 -17.82
C PRO A 551 -29.63 9.18 -17.08
N PHE A 552 -28.71 9.88 -16.40
CA PHE A 552 -29.01 10.89 -15.39
C PHE A 552 -29.62 12.19 -15.92
N PHE A 553 -29.36 12.52 -17.20
CA PHE A 553 -29.83 13.75 -17.84
C PHE A 553 -30.28 13.46 -19.28
N GLU A 554 -31.46 13.98 -19.67
CA GLU A 554 -32.06 13.73 -20.99
C GLU A 554 -31.20 14.26 -22.16
N ALA A 555 -30.51 15.38 -21.96
CA ALA A 555 -29.56 15.92 -22.95
C ALA A 555 -28.15 15.32 -22.84
N GLY A 556 -27.92 14.36 -21.92
CA GLY A 556 -26.60 13.81 -21.58
C GLY A 556 -25.77 14.71 -20.65
N SER A 557 -26.01 16.03 -20.66
CA SER A 557 -25.43 16.97 -19.70
C SER A 557 -26.47 18.00 -19.24
N ILE A 558 -26.16 18.70 -18.14
CA ILE A 558 -26.96 19.80 -17.59
C ILE A 558 -26.10 21.03 -17.40
N ARG A 559 -26.64 22.22 -17.69
CA ARG A 559 -25.97 23.49 -17.41
C ARG A 559 -26.43 24.03 -16.05
N LEU A 560 -25.50 24.15 -15.11
CA LEU A 560 -25.72 24.72 -13.78
C LEU A 560 -25.18 26.15 -13.71
N ARG A 561 -26.03 27.12 -13.35
CA ARG A 561 -25.65 28.49 -13.00
C ARG A 561 -24.90 28.52 -11.65
N PRO A 562 -24.26 29.65 -11.29
CA PRO A 562 -23.66 29.82 -9.98
C PRO A 562 -24.65 29.51 -8.87
N GLU A 563 -24.24 28.67 -7.90
CA GLU A 563 -25.05 28.22 -6.76
C GLU A 563 -26.30 27.40 -7.14
N GLU A 564 -26.49 27.06 -8.42
CA GLU A 564 -27.60 26.23 -8.86
C GLU A 564 -27.34 24.77 -8.53
N GLU A 565 -28.43 24.09 -8.15
CA GLU A 565 -28.43 22.69 -7.78
C GLU A 565 -29.34 21.91 -8.72
N ALA A 566 -28.95 20.68 -9.05
CA ALA A 566 -29.79 19.76 -9.80
C ALA A 566 -29.71 18.36 -9.23
N SER A 567 -30.87 17.71 -9.10
CA SER A 567 -30.95 16.28 -8.84
C SER A 567 -30.77 15.52 -10.15
N ALA A 568 -29.96 14.48 -10.12
CA ALA A 568 -29.87 13.52 -11.21
C ALA A 568 -31.05 12.54 -11.11
N LEU A 569 -31.74 12.32 -12.22
CA LEU A 569 -32.92 11.46 -12.28
C LEU A 569 -32.64 10.29 -13.22
N ILE A 570 -33.10 9.09 -12.86
CA ILE A 570 -33.10 7.94 -13.77
C ILE A 570 -34.56 7.63 -14.08
N ASP A 571 -34.94 7.69 -15.36
CA ASP A 571 -36.31 7.47 -15.83
C ASP A 571 -37.39 8.34 -15.13
N GLY A 572 -36.98 9.51 -14.63
CA GLY A 572 -37.86 10.46 -13.92
C GLY A 572 -37.95 10.25 -12.41
N GLU A 573 -37.32 9.21 -11.88
CA GLU A 573 -37.28 8.91 -10.44
C GLU A 573 -36.09 9.58 -9.76
N GLU A 574 -36.32 10.09 -8.54
CA GLU A 574 -35.32 10.81 -7.75
C GLU A 574 -34.46 9.87 -6.87
N TRP A 575 -35.04 8.75 -6.44
CA TRP A 575 -34.36 7.71 -5.70
C TRP A 575 -33.79 6.67 -6.67
N ILE A 576 -32.47 6.52 -6.65
CA ILE A 576 -31.74 5.59 -7.49
C ILE A 576 -31.53 4.31 -6.68
N GLU A 577 -32.18 3.23 -7.11
CA GLU A 577 -31.97 1.89 -6.56
C GLU A 577 -30.67 1.28 -7.07
N LEU A 578 -29.88 0.74 -6.15
CA LEU A 578 -28.69 -0.03 -6.48
C LEU A 578 -29.03 -1.52 -6.45
N GLN A 579 -28.77 -2.21 -7.56
CA GLN A 579 -29.15 -3.61 -7.70
C GLN A 579 -27.95 -4.49 -8.06
N VAL A 580 -27.90 -5.68 -7.47
CA VAL A 580 -27.14 -6.81 -8.01
C VAL A 580 -28.09 -7.52 -9.00
N PRO A 581 -27.79 -7.54 -10.32
CA PRO A 581 -28.68 -8.13 -11.32
C PRO A 581 -29.04 -9.58 -10.97
N ASP A 582 -30.31 -9.96 -11.15
CA ASP A 582 -30.82 -11.29 -10.74
C ASP A 582 -30.05 -12.43 -11.40
N ASP A 583 -29.76 -12.31 -12.69
CA ASP A 583 -28.98 -13.25 -13.46
C ASP A 583 -27.53 -13.40 -12.95
N TYR A 584 -26.96 -12.36 -12.32
CA TYR A 584 -25.66 -12.45 -11.64
C TYR A 584 -25.81 -13.09 -10.24
N TRP A 585 -26.86 -12.71 -9.51
CA TRP A 585 -27.14 -13.22 -8.16
C TRP A 585 -27.45 -14.71 -8.14
N GLU A 586 -28.25 -15.20 -9.10
CA GLU A 586 -28.53 -16.63 -9.32
C GLU A 586 -27.26 -17.44 -9.62
N GLN A 587 -26.22 -16.80 -10.15
CA GLN A 587 -24.91 -17.40 -10.39
C GLN A 587 -23.98 -17.33 -9.17
N GLY A 588 -24.49 -16.88 -8.01
CA GLY A 588 -23.75 -16.76 -6.76
C GLY A 588 -22.88 -15.50 -6.66
N ILE A 589 -23.11 -14.49 -7.49
CA ILE A 589 -22.45 -13.18 -7.39
C ILE A 589 -23.27 -12.33 -6.42
N THR A 590 -22.70 -12.06 -5.26
CA THR A 590 -23.35 -11.31 -4.18
C THR A 590 -22.90 -9.86 -4.12
N GLU A 591 -21.91 -9.47 -4.92
CA GLU A 591 -21.40 -8.10 -4.98
C GLU A 591 -21.37 -7.56 -6.41
N TYR A 592 -21.82 -6.32 -6.59
CA TYR A 592 -21.83 -5.65 -7.89
C TYR A 592 -21.29 -4.23 -7.75
N LYS A 593 -20.38 -3.84 -8.65
CA LYS A 593 -19.65 -2.59 -8.57
C LYS A 593 -20.11 -1.60 -9.63
N ASP A 594 -20.38 -0.36 -9.22
CA ASP A 594 -20.70 0.76 -10.09
C ASP A 594 -19.72 1.92 -9.82
N ILE A 595 -19.22 2.56 -10.89
CA ILE A 595 -18.42 3.77 -10.81
C ILE A 595 -19.25 4.91 -11.41
N LEU A 596 -19.67 5.85 -10.56
CA LEU A 596 -20.32 7.07 -10.97
C LEU A 596 -19.25 8.10 -11.30
N LYS A 597 -19.15 8.50 -12.57
CA LYS A 597 -18.16 9.46 -13.07
C LYS A 597 -18.84 10.76 -13.46
N LEU A 598 -18.48 11.84 -12.77
CA LEU A 598 -18.85 13.21 -13.07
C LEU A 598 -17.82 13.82 -14.02
N ILE A 599 -18.27 14.43 -15.10
CA ILE A 599 -17.46 15.20 -16.04
C ILE A 599 -18.01 16.63 -16.06
N VAL A 600 -17.14 17.62 -15.83
CA VAL A 600 -17.51 19.04 -15.75
C VAL A 600 -16.75 19.81 -16.82
N THR A 601 -17.46 20.67 -17.56
CA THR A 601 -16.93 21.46 -18.67
C THR A 601 -17.48 22.88 -18.64
N LYS A 602 -16.82 23.82 -19.35
CA LYS A 602 -17.36 25.18 -19.57
C LYS A 602 -18.36 25.27 -20.72
N ASP A 603 -18.18 24.40 -21.71
CA ASP A 603 -19.03 24.31 -22.90
C ASP A 603 -19.88 23.05 -22.84
N GLU A 604 -20.97 23.02 -23.63
CA GLU A 604 -21.88 21.88 -23.70
C GLU A 604 -21.17 20.62 -24.18
N LEU A 605 -21.50 19.47 -23.56
CA LEU A 605 -20.85 18.18 -23.80
C LEU A 605 -21.90 17.10 -24.11
N ASN A 606 -21.62 16.27 -25.11
CA ASN A 606 -22.43 15.10 -25.43
C ASN A 606 -21.75 13.79 -24.97
N VAL A 607 -22.00 13.38 -23.73
CA VAL A 607 -21.46 12.12 -23.17
C VAL A 607 -22.14 10.86 -23.69
N ARG A 608 -23.27 10.95 -24.39
CA ARG A 608 -23.95 9.76 -24.95
C ARG A 608 -23.10 9.05 -26.02
N LEU A 609 -22.10 9.74 -26.56
CA LEU A 609 -21.07 9.15 -27.41
C LEU A 609 -20.26 8.07 -26.68
N LEU A 610 -20.23 8.05 -25.34
CA LEU A 610 -19.52 7.06 -24.54
C LEU A 610 -20.34 5.79 -24.28
N GLU A 611 -21.64 5.80 -24.55
CA GLU A 611 -22.51 4.70 -24.18
C GLU A 611 -22.11 3.40 -24.87
N GLN A 612 -22.04 2.33 -24.07
CA GLN A 612 -21.87 0.98 -24.56
C GLN A 612 -22.70 0.02 -23.73
N GLN A 613 -23.26 -0.98 -24.39
CA GLN A 613 -24.05 -2.02 -23.74
C GLN A 613 -23.18 -2.92 -22.86
N ALA A 614 -23.81 -3.54 -21.86
CA ALA A 614 -23.18 -4.55 -21.01
C ALA A 614 -22.69 -5.74 -21.84
N LEU A 615 -21.61 -6.40 -21.40
CA LEU A 615 -21.26 -7.72 -21.89
C LEU A 615 -22.17 -8.76 -21.22
N ASP A 616 -22.72 -9.70 -22.00
CA ASP A 616 -23.68 -10.69 -21.52
C ASP A 616 -23.10 -11.61 -20.41
N ALA A 617 -23.93 -11.97 -19.42
CA ALA A 617 -24.03 -13.37 -19.02
C ALA A 617 -24.86 -14.08 -20.12
N PRO A 618 -24.43 -15.26 -20.60
CA PRO A 618 -24.37 -15.67 -22.01
C PRO A 618 -25.48 -15.17 -22.99
N ARG A 619 -25.04 -14.43 -24.04
CA ARG A 619 -25.57 -14.09 -25.40
C ARG A 619 -26.94 -13.37 -25.51
N SER A 620 -27.25 -12.50 -26.50
CA SER A 620 -26.59 -11.57 -27.45
C SER A 620 -27.66 -11.08 -28.45
N LYS A 621 -27.80 -9.77 -28.72
CA LYS A 621 -27.72 -9.15 -30.08
C LYS A 621 -28.07 -7.65 -30.17
N SER A 622 -27.17 -6.95 -30.86
CA SER A 622 -27.28 -5.75 -31.73
C SER A 622 -28.13 -4.55 -31.31
N ILE A 623 -27.48 -3.39 -31.18
CA ILE A 623 -28.12 -2.09 -31.37
C ILE A 623 -27.67 -1.53 -32.73
N ASP A 624 -28.68 -1.23 -33.55
CA ASP A 624 -28.59 -0.52 -34.81
C ASP A 624 -27.75 0.76 -34.68
N ARG A 625 -26.71 0.88 -35.51
CA ARG A 625 -26.03 2.15 -35.77
C ARG A 625 -26.58 2.73 -37.06
N ASP A 626 -27.56 3.62 -36.91
CA ASP A 626 -27.90 4.59 -37.95
C ASP A 626 -28.15 5.95 -37.28
N ARG A 627 -27.07 6.71 -37.05
CA ARG A 627 -27.13 8.16 -36.91
C ARG A 627 -25.86 8.78 -37.48
N ASP A 628 -25.94 9.16 -38.75
CA ASP A 628 -25.07 10.17 -39.35
C ASP A 628 -25.30 11.51 -38.63
N ILE A 629 -24.43 11.84 -37.67
CA ILE A 629 -24.34 13.19 -37.09
C ILE A 629 -23.16 13.88 -37.77
N GLU A 630 -23.36 15.05 -38.35
CA GLU A 630 -22.29 15.84 -38.98
C GLU A 630 -21.22 16.25 -37.94
N PHE A 631 -20.07 15.56 -37.96
CA PHE A 631 -18.99 15.66 -36.96
C PHE A 631 -18.05 16.86 -37.11
N GLN A 632 -18.42 17.93 -37.80
CA GLN A 632 -17.47 19.01 -38.15
C GLN A 632 -17.18 20.00 -37.00
N ASN A 633 -17.78 19.88 -35.81
CA ASN A 633 -17.67 20.87 -34.72
C ASN A 633 -17.13 20.32 -33.38
N GLN A 634 -16.36 19.22 -33.38
CA GLN A 634 -15.95 18.56 -32.13
C GLN A 634 -14.82 19.28 -31.36
N SER A 635 -14.98 19.30 -30.03
CA SER A 635 -13.98 19.81 -29.08
C SER A 635 -12.82 18.82 -28.81
N SER A 636 -11.82 19.22 -28.00
CA SER A 636 -10.70 18.32 -27.63
C SER A 636 -11.12 17.14 -26.75
N LEU A 637 -12.05 17.34 -25.83
CA LEU A 637 -12.59 16.27 -25.01
C LEU A 637 -13.50 15.34 -25.84
N GLU A 638 -14.37 15.89 -26.68
CA GLU A 638 -15.24 15.08 -27.55
C GLU A 638 -14.42 14.22 -28.54
N ARG A 639 -13.29 14.72 -29.03
CA ARG A 639 -12.37 13.89 -29.83
C ARG A 639 -11.71 12.78 -29.01
N LEU A 640 -11.36 13.03 -27.74
CA LEU A 640 -10.86 11.98 -26.86
C LEU A 640 -11.91 10.89 -26.68
N MET A 641 -13.16 11.27 -26.41
CA MET A 641 -14.32 10.38 -26.31
C MET A 641 -14.61 9.66 -27.65
N ALA A 642 -14.44 10.33 -28.78
CA ALA A 642 -14.60 9.69 -30.09
C ALA A 642 -13.45 8.70 -30.38
N ARG A 643 -12.22 8.99 -29.93
CA ARG A 643 -11.06 8.09 -30.08
C ARG A 643 -11.16 6.85 -29.20
N THR A 644 -11.79 6.92 -28.03
CA THR A 644 -12.10 5.70 -27.26
C THR A 644 -13.10 4.83 -28.01
N GLN A 645 -14.06 5.40 -28.74
CA GLN A 645 -15.02 4.61 -29.53
C GLN A 645 -14.52 4.16 -30.91
N ASN A 646 -13.69 4.95 -31.60
CA ASN A 646 -13.21 4.68 -32.96
C ASN A 646 -11.74 5.13 -33.12
N ARG A 647 -10.81 4.29 -32.69
CA ARG A 647 -9.39 4.66 -32.53
C ARG A 647 -8.59 4.78 -33.83
N ASP A 648 -8.97 4.03 -34.86
CA ASP A 648 -8.30 4.00 -36.17
C ASP A 648 -8.66 5.18 -37.10
N ARG A 649 -9.55 6.08 -36.66
CA ARG A 649 -10.02 7.20 -37.47
C ARG A 649 -9.01 8.35 -37.41
N GLU A 650 -8.59 8.85 -38.59
CA GLU A 650 -7.75 10.04 -38.67
C GLU A 650 -8.47 11.25 -38.05
N MET A 651 -7.81 11.92 -37.11
CA MET A 651 -8.36 13.09 -36.44
C MET A 651 -8.40 14.28 -37.41
N GLY A 652 -9.58 14.89 -37.56
CA GLY A 652 -9.69 16.24 -38.10
C GLY A 652 -9.05 17.28 -37.17
N THR A 653 -8.67 18.43 -37.72
CA THR A 653 -8.18 19.57 -36.93
C THR A 653 -9.28 20.08 -35.99
N ALA A 654 -8.92 20.30 -34.74
CA ALA A 654 -9.81 20.86 -33.73
C ALA A 654 -10.43 22.19 -34.17
N LYS A 655 -11.66 22.48 -33.77
CA LYS A 655 -12.22 23.85 -33.84
C LYS A 655 -12.12 24.63 -32.53
N ARG A 656 -11.98 23.94 -31.38
CA ARG A 656 -11.82 24.51 -30.02
C ARG A 656 -11.05 23.55 -29.09
N PHE A 657 -10.42 24.11 -28.05
CA PHE A 657 -9.85 23.35 -26.93
C PHE A 657 -10.70 23.56 -25.67
N ASP A 658 -11.01 22.46 -24.98
CA ASP A 658 -11.88 22.48 -23.81
C ASP A 658 -11.10 22.43 -22.50
N ASP A 659 -11.67 23.15 -21.55
CA ASP A 659 -11.31 23.12 -20.15
C ASP A 659 -12.29 22.19 -19.40
N TRP A 660 -11.80 21.09 -18.85
CA TRP A 660 -12.63 20.02 -18.29
C TRP A 660 -12.02 19.33 -17.08
N TYR A 661 -12.89 18.83 -16.20
CA TYR A 661 -12.58 18.11 -14.97
C TYR A 661 -13.40 16.81 -14.90
N ALA A 662 -12.86 15.77 -14.26
CA ALA A 662 -13.58 14.55 -13.94
C ALA A 662 -13.34 14.09 -12.50
N GLU A 663 -14.41 13.60 -11.87
CA GLU A 663 -14.45 13.05 -10.52
C GLU A 663 -15.23 11.73 -10.51
N GLU A 664 -14.94 10.84 -9.55
CA GLU A 664 -15.62 9.57 -9.46
C GLU A 664 -15.93 9.15 -8.02
N ILE A 665 -17.03 8.40 -7.87
CA ILE A 665 -17.41 7.67 -6.67
C ILE A 665 -17.65 6.21 -7.05
N THR A 666 -17.05 5.30 -6.29
CA THR A 666 -17.23 3.86 -6.47
C THR A 666 -18.20 3.33 -5.42
N ILE A 667 -19.20 2.57 -5.87
CA ILE A 667 -20.20 1.94 -5.02
C ILE A 667 -20.16 0.43 -5.26
N THR A 668 -20.13 -0.36 -4.19
CA THR A 668 -20.23 -1.82 -4.23
C THR A 668 -21.52 -2.23 -3.52
N THR A 669 -22.49 -2.70 -4.29
CA THR A 669 -23.78 -3.18 -3.79
C THR A 669 -23.66 -4.62 -3.37
N VAL A 670 -24.16 -5.00 -2.18
CA VAL A 670 -24.01 -6.34 -1.62
C VAL A 670 -25.37 -7.00 -1.35
N ARG A 671 -25.72 -8.04 -2.11
CA ARG A 671 -26.94 -8.85 -1.96
C ARG A 671 -26.59 -10.28 -1.50
N PRO A 672 -26.79 -10.64 -0.21
CA PRO A 672 -26.51 -11.98 0.29
C PRO A 672 -27.39 -13.05 -0.37
N LEU A 673 -26.97 -14.33 -0.31
CA LEU A 673 -27.83 -15.46 -0.69
C LEU A 673 -28.85 -15.79 0.41
N ASP A 674 -29.97 -16.37 -0.01
CA ASP A 674 -31.00 -16.85 0.91
C ASP A 674 -30.53 -18.06 1.73
N SER A 675 -30.96 -18.13 2.98
CA SER A 675 -30.72 -19.27 3.85
C SER A 675 -31.79 -20.33 3.66
N SER A 676 -31.38 -21.60 3.73
CA SER A 676 -32.27 -22.76 3.64
C SER A 676 -32.06 -23.68 4.85
N PRO A 677 -33.11 -24.33 5.38
CA PRO A 677 -32.96 -25.23 6.53
C PRO A 677 -32.13 -26.47 6.14
N VAL A 678 -31.30 -27.00 7.04
CA VAL A 678 -30.56 -28.25 6.81
C VAL A 678 -31.55 -29.43 6.74
N SER A 679 -31.53 -30.16 5.62
CA SER A 679 -32.38 -31.31 5.36
C SER A 679 -31.90 -32.58 6.10
N GLN A 680 -32.85 -33.42 6.53
CA GLN A 680 -32.55 -34.71 7.20
C GLN A 680 -32.57 -35.90 6.23
N GLU A 681 -33.16 -35.74 5.03
CA GLU A 681 -33.43 -36.87 4.12
C GLU A 681 -32.92 -36.64 2.69
N GLN A 682 -32.80 -35.38 2.27
CA GLN A 682 -32.48 -35.01 0.89
C GLN A 682 -31.24 -34.12 0.82
N GLU A 683 -30.44 -34.31 -0.23
CA GLU A 683 -29.36 -33.39 -0.58
C GLU A 683 -29.92 -32.01 -0.96
N GLN A 684 -29.17 -30.96 -0.66
CA GLN A 684 -29.59 -29.57 -0.85
C GLN A 684 -28.54 -28.77 -1.60
N GLN A 685 -28.94 -28.11 -2.69
CA GLN A 685 -28.06 -27.21 -3.42
C GLN A 685 -27.95 -25.88 -2.68
N LEU A 686 -26.74 -25.45 -2.31
CA LEU A 686 -26.49 -24.19 -1.59
C LEU A 686 -26.04 -23.04 -2.50
N GLY A 687 -25.74 -23.32 -3.77
CA GLY A 687 -25.26 -22.38 -4.78
C GLY A 687 -24.71 -23.12 -6.01
N VAL A 688 -24.08 -22.41 -6.95
CA VAL A 688 -23.49 -23.04 -8.15
C VAL A 688 -22.34 -23.97 -7.72
N GLY A 689 -22.49 -25.28 -7.92
CA GLY A 689 -21.44 -26.26 -7.68
C GLY A 689 -21.19 -26.67 -6.22
N VAL A 690 -22.10 -26.36 -5.28
CA VAL A 690 -22.03 -26.88 -3.90
C VAL A 690 -23.34 -27.54 -3.49
N THR A 691 -23.23 -28.80 -3.09
CA THR A 691 -24.33 -29.63 -2.60
C THR A 691 -24.05 -30.03 -1.14
N LEU A 692 -24.97 -29.70 -0.25
CA LEU A 692 -24.95 -30.15 1.14
C LEU A 692 -25.66 -31.51 1.25
N GLN A 693 -24.98 -32.47 1.86
CA GLN A 693 -25.57 -33.77 2.17
C GLN A 693 -26.50 -33.68 3.38
N PRO A 694 -27.57 -34.50 3.46
CA PRO A 694 -28.48 -34.48 4.59
C PRO A 694 -27.77 -34.88 5.89
N HIS A 695 -28.17 -34.27 7.01
CA HIS A 695 -27.65 -34.61 8.33
C HIS A 695 -28.79 -35.09 9.25
N PRO A 696 -28.65 -36.25 9.92
CA PRO A 696 -29.77 -36.91 10.60
C PRO A 696 -30.33 -36.14 11.81
N SER A 697 -29.57 -35.22 12.39
CA SER A 697 -29.95 -34.55 13.66
C SER A 697 -29.58 -33.07 13.75
N LEU A 698 -29.00 -32.48 12.70
CA LEU A 698 -28.59 -31.07 12.74
C LEU A 698 -29.78 -30.21 12.34
N ILE A 699 -30.21 -29.32 13.24
CA ILE A 699 -31.25 -28.32 12.97
C ILE A 699 -30.57 -26.96 12.95
N ALA A 700 -30.44 -26.40 11.75
CA ALA A 700 -29.86 -25.09 11.47
C ALA A 700 -30.36 -24.56 10.12
N ASN A 701 -30.24 -23.25 9.91
CA ASN A 701 -30.34 -22.63 8.60
C ASN A 701 -28.93 -22.49 8.02
N VAL A 702 -28.76 -22.79 6.73
CA VAL A 702 -27.48 -22.81 6.04
C VAL A 702 -27.48 -21.90 4.81
N ARG A 703 -26.37 -21.20 4.59
CA ARG A 703 -26.10 -20.47 3.33
C ARG A 703 -24.60 -20.38 3.05
N LEU A 704 -24.25 -20.07 1.81
CA LEU A 704 -22.92 -19.63 1.43
C LEU A 704 -22.82 -18.10 1.49
N THR A 705 -21.67 -17.59 1.93
CA THR A 705 -21.38 -16.16 2.02
C THR A 705 -19.89 -15.87 1.71
N THR A 706 -19.52 -14.60 1.72
CA THR A 706 -18.16 -14.13 1.42
C THR A 706 -17.43 -13.66 2.68
N THR A 707 -16.11 -13.83 2.66
CA THR A 707 -15.25 -13.41 3.78
C THR A 707 -15.43 -11.92 4.17
N PRO A 708 -15.52 -10.95 3.24
CA PRO A 708 -15.78 -9.55 3.58
C PRO A 708 -17.20 -9.24 4.08
N GLN A 709 -18.18 -10.12 3.86
CA GLN A 709 -19.49 -10.00 4.52
C GLN A 709 -19.36 -10.39 6.01
N VAL A 710 -18.58 -11.43 6.29
CA VAL A 710 -18.37 -11.95 7.65
C VAL A 710 -17.43 -11.09 8.50
N SER A 711 -16.45 -10.41 7.89
CA SER A 711 -15.44 -9.62 8.61
C SER A 711 -16.02 -8.45 9.42
N ARG A 712 -17.16 -7.90 9.00
CA ARG A 712 -17.86 -6.81 9.70
C ARG A 712 -18.57 -7.32 10.96
N ASP A 713 -19.08 -8.54 10.91
CA ASP A 713 -19.78 -9.16 12.04
C ASP A 713 -18.81 -9.62 13.13
N LEU A 714 -17.60 -10.09 12.76
CA LEU A 714 -16.58 -10.60 13.71
C LEU A 714 -15.53 -9.55 14.15
N GLY A 715 -15.77 -8.26 13.93
CA GLY A 715 -14.84 -7.19 14.31
C GLY A 715 -13.45 -7.27 13.65
N ASN A 716 -13.39 -7.58 12.35
CA ASN A 716 -12.19 -7.83 11.53
C ASN A 716 -11.42 -9.13 11.85
N LYS A 717 -11.97 -10.06 12.63
CA LYS A 717 -11.42 -11.42 12.76
C LYS A 717 -11.84 -12.29 11.58
N ILE A 718 -11.00 -12.31 10.54
CA ILE A 718 -11.29 -13.01 9.27
C ILE A 718 -10.79 -14.45 9.31
N VAL A 719 -9.47 -14.62 9.34
CA VAL A 719 -8.78 -15.90 9.53
C VAL A 719 -7.44 -15.61 10.23
N PRO A 720 -6.84 -16.59 10.93
CA PRO A 720 -5.51 -16.46 11.53
C PRO A 720 -4.45 -15.86 10.59
N PRO A 721 -3.51 -15.03 11.09
CA PRO A 721 -2.44 -14.45 10.28
C PRO A 721 -1.65 -15.46 9.44
N ILE A 722 -1.33 -16.63 10.02
CA ILE A 722 -0.59 -17.69 9.32
C ILE A 722 -1.26 -18.17 8.02
N LEU A 723 -2.58 -18.02 7.89
CA LEU A 723 -3.33 -18.40 6.70
C LEU A 723 -3.42 -17.27 5.66
N ARG A 724 -2.83 -16.11 5.93
CA ARG A 724 -2.84 -14.92 5.06
C ARG A 724 -1.45 -14.46 4.64
N GLU A 725 -0.43 -14.83 5.39
CA GLU A 725 0.94 -14.33 5.21
C GLU A 725 1.65 -14.92 3.99
N ASP A 726 1.26 -16.12 3.53
CA ASP A 726 1.93 -16.81 2.42
C ASP A 726 0.93 -17.37 1.37
N PRO A 727 0.49 -16.51 0.42
CA PRO A 727 -0.51 -16.88 -0.59
C PRO A 727 -0.02 -17.92 -1.60
N GLU A 728 1.29 -18.20 -1.68
CA GLU A 728 1.81 -19.30 -2.52
C GLU A 728 1.43 -20.68 -1.96
N PHE A 729 1.21 -20.79 -0.64
CA PHE A 729 0.93 -22.05 0.04
C PHE A 729 -0.49 -22.13 0.60
N ILE A 730 -1.09 -21.00 0.99
CA ILE A 730 -2.42 -20.98 1.60
C ILE A 730 -3.25 -19.86 0.98
N GLN A 731 -4.41 -20.22 0.44
CA GLN A 731 -5.34 -19.28 -0.18
C GLN A 731 -6.79 -19.63 0.20
N PRO A 732 -7.71 -18.65 0.26
CA PRO A 732 -9.13 -18.96 0.48
C PRO A 732 -9.66 -19.94 -0.57
N PHE A 733 -10.31 -21.00 -0.12
CA PHE A 733 -11.01 -21.93 -1.02
C PHE A 733 -12.37 -21.34 -1.38
N GLN A 734 -12.56 -21.06 -2.67
CA GLN A 734 -13.81 -20.52 -3.18
C GLN A 734 -14.68 -21.64 -3.76
N PHE A 735 -15.92 -21.67 -3.32
CA PHE A 735 -16.96 -22.59 -3.76
C PHE A 735 -17.48 -22.28 -5.17
N THR A 736 -17.43 -21.02 -5.58
CA THR A 736 -17.88 -20.57 -6.89
C THR A 736 -16.73 -19.91 -7.65
N THR A 737 -16.54 -20.31 -8.91
CA THR A 737 -15.78 -19.53 -9.88
C THR A 737 -16.58 -18.30 -10.26
N SER A 738 -16.48 -17.24 -9.45
CA SER A 738 -17.30 -16.05 -9.64
C SER A 738 -16.89 -15.30 -10.93
N ARG A 739 -17.84 -14.66 -11.63
CA ARG A 739 -17.63 -14.05 -12.97
C ARG A 739 -17.27 -12.54 -12.98
N GLY A 740 -16.70 -11.98 -11.89
CA GLY A 740 -16.57 -10.52 -11.71
C GLY A 740 -15.46 -10.10 -10.73
N THR A 741 -15.74 -9.10 -9.87
CA THR A 741 -14.80 -8.60 -8.84
C THR A 741 -15.10 -9.04 -7.39
N ASP A 742 -16.26 -9.66 -7.16
CA ASP A 742 -16.72 -10.27 -5.90
C ASP A 742 -15.71 -11.27 -5.27
N PRO A 743 -15.30 -11.18 -3.99
CA PRO A 743 -14.40 -12.14 -3.32
C PRO A 743 -14.77 -13.64 -3.40
N GLY A 744 -15.91 -14.02 -3.97
CA GLY A 744 -16.32 -15.40 -4.21
C GLY A 744 -16.85 -16.04 -2.93
N LEU A 745 -17.84 -16.94 -3.08
CA LEU A 745 -18.41 -17.65 -1.94
C LEU A 745 -17.32 -18.54 -1.35
N SER A 746 -16.95 -18.29 -0.09
CA SER A 746 -15.79 -18.93 0.57
C SER A 746 -16.07 -19.28 2.03
N VAL A 747 -17.27 -18.97 2.51
CA VAL A 747 -17.69 -19.20 3.89
C VAL A 747 -19.03 -19.91 3.90
N LEU A 748 -19.15 -20.96 4.71
CA LEU A 748 -20.44 -21.57 5.06
C LEU A 748 -20.92 -20.91 6.35
N GLU A 749 -22.12 -20.36 6.34
CA GLU A 749 -22.76 -19.78 7.53
C GLU A 749 -23.92 -20.66 7.96
N LEU A 750 -23.94 -21.03 9.24
CA LEU A 750 -25.05 -21.70 9.90
C LEU A 750 -25.67 -20.76 10.94
N SER A 751 -26.95 -20.44 10.79
CA SER A 751 -27.74 -19.67 11.76
C SER A 751 -28.82 -20.53 12.41
N ASP A 752 -29.40 -20.05 13.52
CA ASP A 752 -30.48 -20.73 14.26
C ASP A 752 -30.13 -22.19 14.62
N VAL A 753 -28.88 -22.41 15.01
CA VAL A 753 -28.32 -23.74 15.31
C VAL A 753 -28.87 -24.21 16.66
N ALA A 754 -29.68 -25.26 16.65
CA ALA A 754 -30.29 -25.80 17.86
C ALA A 754 -29.27 -26.53 18.75
N ASP A 755 -28.50 -27.44 18.16
CA ASP A 755 -27.41 -28.17 18.83
C ASP A 755 -26.28 -28.42 17.82
N TYR A 756 -25.13 -27.81 18.07
CA TYR A 756 -23.94 -27.92 17.20
C TYR A 756 -23.11 -29.18 17.52
N GLU A 757 -23.34 -29.83 18.67
CA GLU A 757 -22.56 -30.97 19.13
C GLU A 757 -22.97 -32.29 18.45
N VAL A 758 -24.08 -32.31 17.72
CA VAL A 758 -24.58 -33.46 16.96
C VAL A 758 -23.71 -33.83 15.75
N VAL A 759 -22.87 -32.91 15.28
CA VAL A 759 -21.88 -33.17 14.22
C VAL A 759 -20.63 -33.78 14.88
N THR A 760 -20.30 -35.02 14.52
CA THR A 760 -19.18 -35.79 15.07
C THR A 760 -18.40 -36.52 13.97
N PRO A 761 -17.22 -37.11 14.24
CA PRO A 761 -16.54 -37.95 13.24
C PRO A 761 -17.39 -39.12 12.74
N GLU A 762 -18.29 -39.67 13.56
CA GLU A 762 -19.20 -40.76 13.20
C GLU A 762 -20.45 -40.28 12.45
N ALA A 763 -20.80 -39.00 12.56
CA ALA A 763 -21.90 -38.34 11.88
C ALA A 763 -21.45 -36.94 11.39
N PRO A 764 -20.61 -36.87 10.33
CA PRO A 764 -20.07 -35.61 9.85
C PRO A 764 -21.08 -34.85 8.99
N LEU A 765 -20.95 -33.52 8.96
CA LEU A 765 -21.65 -32.67 7.99
C LEU A 765 -20.83 -32.62 6.71
N LYS A 766 -21.38 -33.10 5.60
CA LYS A 766 -20.64 -33.27 4.33
C LYS A 766 -21.09 -32.28 3.26
N LEU A 767 -20.12 -31.70 2.56
CA LEU A 767 -20.32 -30.85 1.39
C LEU A 767 -19.68 -31.53 0.18
N LEU A 768 -20.42 -31.64 -0.93
CA LEU A 768 -19.90 -32.03 -2.22
C LEU A 768 -19.72 -30.79 -3.09
N VAL A 769 -18.50 -30.56 -3.58
CA VAL A 769 -18.13 -29.37 -4.34
C VAL A 769 -17.66 -29.77 -5.74
N ASP A 770 -18.20 -29.12 -6.78
CA ASP A 770 -17.84 -29.30 -8.18
C ASP A 770 -16.50 -28.60 -8.50
N ALA A 771 -15.43 -29.06 -7.88
CA ALA A 771 -14.06 -28.60 -8.08
C ALA A 771 -13.09 -29.78 -7.96
N SER A 772 -11.88 -29.63 -8.52
CA SER A 772 -10.81 -30.63 -8.43
C SER A 772 -9.67 -30.14 -7.55
N LEU A 773 -9.08 -31.06 -6.77
CA LEU A 773 -7.82 -30.83 -6.08
C LEU A 773 -6.71 -31.49 -6.89
N ALA A 774 -5.63 -30.75 -7.13
CA ALA A 774 -4.41 -31.43 -7.50
C ALA A 774 -3.97 -32.31 -6.33
N ASP A 775 -3.23 -33.34 -6.67
CA ASP A 775 -2.71 -34.36 -5.79
C ASP A 775 -2.17 -33.78 -4.45
N ASN A 776 -1.52 -32.63 -4.51
CA ASN A 776 -0.81 -31.98 -3.40
C ASN A 776 -1.57 -30.80 -2.77
N GLU A 777 -2.86 -30.69 -3.07
CA GLU A 777 -3.73 -29.64 -2.59
C GLU A 777 -4.77 -30.21 -1.63
N TYR A 778 -5.03 -29.47 -0.56
CA TYR A 778 -5.92 -29.85 0.53
C TYR A 778 -6.92 -28.73 0.80
N VAL A 779 -8.10 -29.07 1.30
CA VAL A 779 -9.03 -28.07 1.84
C VAL A 779 -9.09 -28.21 3.35
N LEU A 780 -8.81 -27.11 4.06
CA LEU A 780 -8.85 -26.98 5.51
C LEU A 780 -10.03 -26.08 5.92
N PRO A 781 -11.14 -26.65 6.42
CA PRO A 781 -12.24 -25.92 7.03
C PRO A 781 -11.91 -25.48 8.46
N ILE A 782 -12.15 -24.21 8.78
CA ILE A 782 -11.82 -23.60 10.07
C ILE A 782 -13.01 -22.78 10.57
N GLY A 783 -13.33 -22.88 11.85
CA GLY A 783 -14.36 -22.06 12.50
C GLY A 783 -13.85 -21.38 13.76
N TYR A 784 -14.42 -20.23 14.10
CA TYR A 784 -14.12 -19.51 15.35
C TYR A 784 -15.24 -19.76 16.37
N ASP A 785 -14.90 -20.18 17.58
CA ASP A 785 -15.87 -20.52 18.65
C ASP A 785 -16.11 -19.39 19.66
N GLY A 786 -15.54 -18.21 19.41
CA GLY A 786 -15.56 -17.07 20.33
C GLY A 786 -14.24 -16.89 21.10
N GLU A 787 -13.42 -17.95 21.19
CA GLU A 787 -12.11 -17.92 21.84
C GLU A 787 -10.99 -18.41 20.91
N PHE A 788 -11.20 -19.52 20.21
CA PHE A 788 -10.22 -20.19 19.36
C PHE A 788 -10.71 -20.40 17.93
N PHE A 789 -9.78 -20.35 16.99
CA PHE A 789 -9.93 -20.93 15.65
C PHE A 789 -9.67 -22.43 15.71
N LEU A 790 -10.67 -23.22 15.32
CA LEU A 790 -10.63 -24.68 15.39
C LEU A 790 -10.60 -25.28 13.97
N PRO A 791 -9.72 -26.24 13.68
CA PRO A 791 -9.85 -27.06 12.47
C PRO A 791 -11.09 -27.95 12.62
N LEU A 792 -11.96 -27.95 11.60
CA LEU A 792 -13.25 -28.65 11.66
C LEU A 792 -13.29 -29.97 10.90
N GLY A 793 -12.31 -30.22 10.02
CA GLY A 793 -12.22 -31.43 9.22
C GLY A 793 -11.27 -31.26 8.04
N CYS A 794 -11.53 -31.97 6.93
CA CYS A 794 -10.70 -31.90 5.72
C CYS A 794 -11.51 -32.17 4.44
N GLY A 795 -11.02 -31.65 3.31
CA GLY A 795 -11.54 -32.00 1.97
C GLY A 795 -10.71 -33.08 1.29
N LYS A 796 -11.38 -34.03 0.64
CA LYS A 796 -10.79 -35.16 -0.09
C LYS A 796 -11.32 -35.21 -1.53
N PRO A 797 -10.53 -35.71 -2.49
CA PRO A 797 -11.03 -35.98 -3.83
C PRO A 797 -12.17 -37.01 -3.81
N ALA A 798 -13.24 -36.75 -4.56
CA ALA A 798 -14.38 -37.64 -4.76
C ALA A 798 -14.52 -38.06 -6.24
N GLU A 799 -15.48 -38.93 -6.55
CA GLU A 799 -15.77 -39.33 -7.95
C GLU A 799 -16.17 -38.12 -8.83
N ASP A 800 -16.00 -38.23 -10.15
CA ASP A 800 -16.38 -37.22 -11.15
C ASP A 800 -15.72 -35.84 -11.01
N ASN A 801 -14.45 -35.76 -10.58
CA ASN A 801 -13.72 -34.50 -10.38
C ASN A 801 -14.38 -33.55 -9.36
N LYS A 802 -14.95 -34.11 -8.28
CA LYS A 802 -15.52 -33.36 -7.17
C LYS A 802 -14.64 -33.44 -5.92
N ILE A 803 -14.90 -32.58 -4.95
CA ILE A 803 -14.31 -32.63 -3.61
C ILE A 803 -15.42 -32.92 -2.61
N GLU A 804 -15.22 -33.93 -1.76
CA GLU A 804 -16.04 -34.13 -0.56
C GLU A 804 -15.33 -33.45 0.62
N ILE A 805 -15.98 -32.45 1.22
CA ILE A 805 -15.50 -31.80 2.44
C ILE A 805 -16.29 -32.34 3.62
N GLU A 806 -15.59 -33.03 4.53
CA GLU A 806 -16.18 -33.59 5.74
C GLU A 806 -15.90 -32.67 6.92
N LEU A 807 -16.95 -32.17 7.56
CA LEU A 807 -16.88 -31.44 8.83
C LEU A 807 -17.23 -32.41 9.96
N GLU A 808 -16.23 -32.76 10.77
CA GLU A 808 -16.34 -33.74 11.85
C GLU A 808 -16.80 -33.10 13.18
N ARG A 809 -16.92 -31.78 13.19
CA ARG A 809 -17.35 -30.97 14.34
C ARG A 809 -17.76 -29.58 13.88
N LEU A 810 -18.49 -28.88 14.74
CA LEU A 810 -18.81 -27.47 14.60
C LEU A 810 -18.31 -26.68 15.83
N PRO A 811 -17.90 -25.42 15.69
CA PRO A 811 -17.59 -24.55 16.82
C PRO A 811 -18.89 -24.06 17.49
N ALA A 812 -18.79 -23.47 18.68
CA ALA A 812 -19.92 -22.81 19.31
C ALA A 812 -20.37 -21.58 18.49
N PRO A 813 -21.69 -21.30 18.39
CA PRO A 813 -22.19 -20.09 17.72
C PRO A 813 -21.70 -18.80 18.41
N VAL A 814 -21.24 -17.82 17.63
CA VAL A 814 -20.73 -16.53 18.13
C VAL A 814 -21.76 -15.41 17.92
N ARG A 815 -21.92 -14.56 18.94
CA ARG A 815 -22.87 -13.43 18.94
C ARG A 815 -22.15 -12.10 18.73
N GLU A 816 -22.11 -11.61 17.50
CA GLU A 816 -21.73 -10.23 17.17
C GLU A 816 -22.55 -9.77 15.95
N GLY A 817 -23.30 -8.66 16.09
CA GLY A 817 -24.24 -8.12 15.08
C GLY A 817 -25.73 -8.18 15.47
N GLU A 818 -26.60 -7.47 14.73
CA GLU A 818 -28.03 -7.30 15.04
C GLU A 818 -28.95 -8.45 14.59
N ARG A 819 -28.42 -9.46 13.88
CA ARG A 819 -29.25 -10.36 13.04
C ARG A 819 -29.66 -11.70 13.67
N SER A 820 -29.10 -12.15 14.80
CA SER A 820 -29.55 -13.40 15.43
C SER A 820 -29.48 -13.40 16.96
N LEU A 821 -30.55 -13.88 17.62
CA LEU A 821 -30.65 -13.98 19.08
C LEU A 821 -29.77 -15.10 19.66
N GLN A 822 -29.39 -16.10 18.84
CA GLN A 822 -28.65 -17.29 19.26
C GLN A 822 -27.16 -17.27 18.86
N GLY A 823 -26.73 -16.38 17.95
CA GLY A 823 -25.40 -16.40 17.31
C GLY A 823 -25.40 -17.15 15.98
N SER A 824 -24.30 -17.11 15.23
CA SER A 824 -24.11 -17.94 14.02
C SER A 824 -22.71 -18.57 13.99
N ILE A 825 -22.61 -19.72 13.33
CA ILE A 825 -21.36 -20.44 13.07
C ILE A 825 -20.89 -20.07 11.67
N ARG A 826 -19.65 -19.60 11.54
CA ARG A 826 -19.02 -19.25 10.25
C ARG A 826 -17.81 -20.14 10.04
N ILE A 827 -17.78 -20.84 8.91
CA ILE A 827 -16.74 -21.79 8.56
C ILE A 827 -16.01 -21.27 7.33
N PHE A 828 -14.74 -20.95 7.48
CA PHE A 828 -13.84 -20.52 6.43
C PHE A 828 -13.13 -21.72 5.84
N PHE A 829 -13.05 -21.79 4.51
CA PHE A 829 -12.35 -22.87 3.82
C PHE A 829 -11.06 -22.33 3.24
N GLN A 830 -9.93 -22.98 3.53
CA GLN A 830 -8.62 -22.62 2.99
C GLN A 830 -8.09 -23.75 2.12
N LYS A 831 -7.68 -23.41 0.90
CA LYS A 831 -6.90 -24.29 0.05
C LYS A 831 -5.45 -24.22 0.51
N VAL A 832 -4.91 -25.36 0.90
CA VAL A 832 -3.54 -25.52 1.38
C VAL A 832 -2.77 -26.36 0.36
N ILE A 833 -1.73 -25.77 -0.21
CA ILE A 833 -0.83 -26.44 -1.13
C ILE A 833 0.30 -27.05 -0.30
N SER A 834 0.26 -28.36 -0.13
CA SER A 834 1.43 -29.08 0.35
C SER A 834 2.38 -29.21 -0.84
N ARG A 835 3.56 -28.62 -0.81
CA ARG A 835 4.61 -29.12 -1.72
C ARG A 835 5.00 -30.46 -1.15
N GLY A 836 4.43 -31.53 -1.72
CA GLY A 836 4.88 -32.87 -1.41
C GLY A 836 6.40 -32.89 -1.50
N LEU A 837 7.03 -33.54 -0.53
CA LEU A 837 8.23 -34.31 -0.79
C LEU A 837 8.13 -34.90 -2.19
N GLY A 838 8.82 -34.30 -3.16
CA GLY A 838 8.39 -34.26 -4.56
C GLY A 838 7.68 -35.53 -5.04
N ARG A 839 6.46 -35.36 -5.55
CA ARG A 839 5.67 -36.44 -6.14
C ARG A 839 6.38 -36.96 -7.39
N GLU A 840 7.29 -37.89 -7.16
CA GLU A 840 7.84 -38.92 -8.06
C GLU A 840 9.08 -39.64 -7.45
N PHE A 841 9.48 -39.41 -6.20
CA PHE A 841 10.71 -40.01 -5.67
C PHE A 841 10.48 -41.32 -4.89
N LYS A 842 11.26 -42.36 -5.23
CA LYS A 842 11.34 -43.61 -4.47
C LYS A 842 12.19 -43.40 -3.22
N TYR A 843 11.56 -43.32 -2.05
CA TYR A 843 12.27 -43.49 -0.78
C TYR A 843 12.92 -44.86 -0.65
N PRO A 844 13.98 -45.00 0.17
CA PRO A 844 14.71 -43.96 0.92
C PRO A 844 15.69 -43.16 0.04
N ILE A 845 16.03 -41.93 0.44
CA ILE A 845 16.97 -41.04 -0.29
C ILE A 845 18.13 -40.67 0.63
N LEU A 846 19.36 -40.91 0.18
CA LEU A 846 20.57 -40.35 0.77
C LEU A 846 21.12 -39.29 -0.19
N ALA A 847 21.23 -38.05 0.27
CA ALA A 847 21.58 -36.92 -0.58
C ALA A 847 22.63 -36.00 0.05
N ALA A 848 23.30 -35.21 -0.78
CA ALA A 848 24.16 -34.11 -0.34
C ALA A 848 23.44 -32.77 -0.62
N PRO A 849 23.01 -32.03 0.41
CA PRO A 849 22.34 -30.74 0.23
C PRO A 849 23.33 -29.61 -0.11
N GLU A 850 22.87 -28.66 -0.92
CA GLU A 850 23.51 -27.38 -1.19
C GLU A 850 22.57 -26.25 -0.76
N VAL A 851 23.04 -25.44 0.20
CA VAL A 851 22.27 -24.32 0.77
C VAL A 851 22.69 -23.00 0.13
N GLY A 852 21.76 -22.33 -0.54
CA GLY A 852 21.93 -21.03 -1.17
C GLY A 852 22.02 -19.87 -0.15
N LYS A 853 22.39 -18.67 -0.64
CA LYS A 853 22.43 -17.45 0.21
C LYS A 853 21.05 -17.01 0.71
N ASP A 854 20.00 -17.43 0.02
CA ASP A 854 18.58 -17.22 0.32
C ASP A 854 18.00 -18.31 1.24
N LYS A 855 18.85 -19.16 1.85
CA LYS A 855 18.48 -20.35 2.64
C LYS A 855 17.75 -21.44 1.85
N LYS A 856 17.61 -21.31 0.53
CA LYS A 856 17.00 -22.34 -0.30
C LYS A 856 17.92 -23.55 -0.38
N VAL A 857 17.36 -24.73 -0.13
CA VAL A 857 18.11 -25.99 -0.18
C VAL A 857 17.88 -26.66 -1.52
N THR A 858 18.96 -27.13 -2.14
CA THR A 858 18.92 -27.97 -3.33
C THR A 858 19.61 -29.30 -3.02
N TYR A 859 19.10 -30.42 -3.53
CA TYR A 859 19.63 -31.74 -3.20
C TYR A 859 20.33 -32.35 -4.41
N ASN A 860 21.59 -32.77 -4.25
CA ASN A 860 22.18 -33.76 -5.16
C ASN A 860 21.81 -35.17 -4.65
N ARG A 861 21.00 -35.87 -5.45
CA ARG A 861 20.42 -37.19 -5.14
C ARG A 861 21.03 -38.32 -5.97
N ASP A 862 22.00 -38.02 -6.83
CA ASP A 862 22.68 -39.07 -7.61
C ASP A 862 23.60 -39.86 -6.68
N GLU A 863 23.34 -41.17 -6.54
CA GLU A 863 24.10 -42.04 -5.65
C GLU A 863 25.59 -42.08 -6.02
N ASN A 864 25.94 -41.97 -7.31
CA ASN A 864 27.35 -41.94 -7.73
C ASN A 864 28.01 -40.63 -7.32
N ASP A 865 27.32 -39.50 -7.48
CA ASP A 865 27.87 -38.20 -7.06
C ASP A 865 28.05 -38.14 -5.54
N VAL A 866 27.08 -38.63 -4.77
CA VAL A 866 27.19 -38.71 -3.31
C VAL A 866 28.35 -39.64 -2.92
N ARG A 867 28.49 -40.79 -3.59
CA ARG A 867 29.61 -41.72 -3.38
C ARG A 867 30.96 -41.09 -3.69
N GLU A 868 31.09 -40.31 -4.76
CA GLU A 868 32.33 -39.62 -5.11
C GLU A 868 32.66 -38.51 -4.10
N LYS A 869 31.66 -37.73 -3.65
CA LYS A 869 31.83 -36.76 -2.56
C LYS A 869 32.29 -37.44 -1.26
N VAL A 870 31.70 -38.59 -0.92
CA VAL A 870 32.10 -39.37 0.25
C VAL A 870 33.54 -39.88 0.09
N LYS A 871 33.97 -40.34 -1.09
CA LYS A 871 35.33 -40.86 -1.32
C LYS A 871 36.43 -39.80 -1.29
N ASP A 872 36.10 -38.52 -1.47
CA ASP A 872 37.08 -37.44 -1.49
C ASP A 872 38.03 -37.53 -0.28
N GLU A 873 39.34 -37.46 -0.54
CA GLU A 873 40.37 -37.58 0.48
C GLU A 873 40.36 -36.42 1.48
N ASN A 874 39.85 -35.25 1.06
CA ASN A 874 39.69 -34.06 1.89
C ASN A 874 38.52 -34.19 2.87
N VAL A 875 37.56 -35.10 2.61
CA VAL A 875 36.43 -35.33 3.52
C VAL A 875 36.87 -36.27 4.64
N LYS A 876 37.00 -35.74 5.86
CA LYS A 876 37.34 -36.49 7.07
C LYS A 876 36.15 -36.60 8.03
N ARG A 877 35.34 -35.54 8.14
CA ARG A 877 34.21 -35.46 9.07
C ARG A 877 32.90 -35.23 8.34
N ILE A 878 31.91 -36.08 8.58
CA ILE A 878 30.61 -36.10 7.90
C ILE A 878 29.48 -35.96 8.91
N ALA A 879 28.55 -35.04 8.65
CA ALA A 879 27.28 -34.95 9.39
C ALA A 879 26.15 -35.55 8.55
N LEU A 880 25.37 -36.45 9.14
CA LEU A 880 24.17 -37.02 8.53
C LEU A 880 22.92 -36.54 9.26
N TYR A 881 22.09 -35.76 8.59
CA TYR A 881 20.81 -35.28 9.10
C TYR A 881 19.69 -36.26 8.80
N ILE A 882 18.85 -36.53 9.82
CA ILE A 882 17.72 -37.45 9.71
C ILE A 882 16.46 -36.79 10.29
N HIS A 883 15.42 -36.68 9.47
CA HIS A 883 14.16 -36.03 9.86
C HIS A 883 13.28 -36.92 10.75
N GLY A 884 12.29 -36.30 11.40
CA GLY A 884 11.29 -36.96 12.23
C GLY A 884 10.01 -37.36 11.49
N ILE A 885 8.89 -37.37 12.21
CA ILE A 885 7.57 -37.70 11.64
C ILE A 885 6.99 -36.59 10.73
N ILE A 886 7.49 -35.36 10.85
CA ILE A 886 6.95 -34.17 10.18
C ILE A 886 7.89 -33.77 9.03
N GLY A 887 7.80 -34.46 7.90
CA GLY A 887 8.38 -33.97 6.64
C GLY A 887 9.75 -34.52 6.28
N ASP A 888 10.67 -33.63 5.93
CA ASP A 888 11.95 -33.90 5.27
C ASP A 888 13.11 -33.18 5.98
N THR A 889 14.33 -33.38 5.48
CA THR A 889 15.53 -32.73 6.04
C THR A 889 15.72 -31.27 5.62
N GLU A 890 14.84 -30.68 4.80
CA GLU A 890 15.04 -29.33 4.22
C GLU A 890 15.11 -28.27 5.31
N SER A 891 14.14 -28.28 6.21
CA SER A 891 14.11 -27.33 7.34
C SER A 891 15.30 -27.53 8.28
N LEU A 892 15.74 -28.77 8.48
CA LEU A 892 16.85 -29.14 9.37
C LEU A 892 18.20 -28.62 8.83
N VAL A 893 18.41 -28.67 7.52
CA VAL A 893 19.67 -28.26 6.90
C VAL A 893 19.69 -26.80 6.43
N SER A 894 18.55 -26.12 6.36
CA SER A 894 18.46 -24.72 5.94
C SER A 894 19.31 -23.75 6.77
N THR A 895 19.64 -24.12 8.01
CA THR A 895 20.39 -23.29 8.98
C THR A 895 21.87 -23.68 9.14
N ILE A 896 22.39 -24.67 8.40
CA ILE A 896 23.77 -25.17 8.61
C ILE A 896 24.86 -24.12 8.32
N LYS A 897 24.61 -23.17 7.41
CA LYS A 897 25.54 -22.07 7.06
C LYS A 897 25.37 -20.84 7.94
N GLN A 898 24.47 -20.90 8.91
CA GLN A 898 24.11 -19.74 9.69
C GLN A 898 25.10 -19.56 10.85
N PRO A 899 25.67 -18.35 11.01
CA PRO A 899 26.53 -18.07 12.16
C PRO A 899 25.70 -18.00 13.43
N VAL A 900 26.18 -18.65 14.48
CA VAL A 900 25.57 -18.64 15.81
C VAL A 900 26.63 -18.25 16.82
N LEU A 901 26.27 -17.35 17.73
CA LEU A 901 27.16 -16.88 18.78
C LEU A 901 27.32 -17.98 19.85
N GLN A 902 28.52 -18.48 20.03
CA GLN A 902 28.84 -19.50 21.03
C GLN A 902 28.99 -18.87 22.43
N PRO A 903 28.88 -19.66 23.51
CA PRO A 903 29.05 -19.18 24.89
C PRO A 903 30.42 -18.54 25.18
N ASP A 904 31.45 -18.81 24.36
CA ASP A 904 32.79 -18.23 24.44
C ASP A 904 32.93 -16.90 23.68
N GLY A 905 31.86 -16.43 23.03
CA GLY A 905 31.80 -15.17 22.29
C GLY A 905 32.23 -15.27 20.82
N GLN A 906 32.57 -16.45 20.29
CA GLN A 906 32.90 -16.63 18.87
C GLN A 906 31.67 -17.01 18.05
N GLU A 907 31.55 -16.47 16.84
CA GLU A 907 30.53 -16.91 15.88
C GLU A 907 31.05 -18.13 15.11
N GLY A 908 30.23 -19.18 15.00
CA GLY A 908 30.52 -20.35 14.17
C GLY A 908 29.25 -20.94 13.56
N SER A 909 29.42 -21.70 12.47
CA SER A 909 28.31 -22.41 11.80
C SER A 909 28.57 -23.92 11.74
N ILE A 910 27.51 -24.72 11.61
CA ILE A 910 27.64 -26.18 11.52
C ILE A 910 28.43 -26.58 10.27
N SER A 911 28.28 -25.83 9.17
CA SER A 911 29.00 -26.08 7.92
C SER A 911 30.51 -25.87 8.00
N GLU A 912 31.01 -25.18 9.03
CA GLU A 912 32.45 -25.00 9.27
C GLU A 912 33.06 -26.17 10.07
N LEU A 913 32.22 -27.00 10.69
CA LEU A 913 32.64 -28.11 11.56
C LEU A 913 32.67 -29.47 10.85
N TYR A 914 32.16 -29.56 9.63
CA TYR A 914 32.07 -30.78 8.84
C TYR A 914 32.52 -30.54 7.40
N ASP A 915 33.25 -31.48 6.82
CA ASP A 915 33.71 -31.41 5.43
C ASP A 915 32.60 -31.77 4.43
N LEU A 916 31.63 -32.57 4.88
CA LEU A 916 30.48 -33.00 4.09
C LEU A 916 29.23 -33.12 4.98
N VAL A 917 28.12 -32.57 4.50
CA VAL A 917 26.79 -32.78 5.07
C VAL A 917 26.01 -33.71 4.15
N LEU A 918 25.37 -34.71 4.74
CA LEU A 918 24.46 -35.64 4.09
C LEU A 918 23.09 -35.54 4.75
N THR A 919 22.05 -35.90 4.00
CA THR A 919 20.68 -36.05 4.50
C THR A 919 20.14 -37.42 4.18
N PHE A 920 19.36 -37.98 5.10
CA PHE A 920 18.60 -39.21 4.88
C PHE A 920 17.12 -38.92 5.03
N ASP A 921 16.42 -38.90 3.89
CA ASP A 921 14.97 -38.77 3.84
C ASP A 921 14.34 -40.15 3.63
N TYR A 922 13.32 -40.48 4.42
CA TYR A 922 12.69 -41.80 4.43
C TYR A 922 11.16 -41.71 4.60
N GLU A 923 10.47 -42.78 4.23
CA GLU A 923 9.03 -42.87 4.42
C GLU A 923 8.76 -43.23 5.88
N ASN A 924 8.02 -42.37 6.58
CA ASN A 924 7.97 -42.36 8.03
C ASN A 924 6.63 -42.81 8.63
N LEU A 925 5.59 -42.99 7.82
CA LEU A 925 4.24 -43.32 8.30
C LEU A 925 3.90 -44.82 8.13
N ASN A 926 4.21 -45.40 6.97
CA ASN A 926 3.87 -46.80 6.62
C ASN A 926 5.01 -47.79 6.85
N THR A 927 6.25 -47.31 6.87
CA THR A 927 7.45 -48.14 6.97
C THR A 927 7.91 -48.19 8.41
N THR A 928 8.09 -49.40 8.95
CA THR A 928 8.49 -49.57 10.36
C THR A 928 9.86 -48.93 10.64
N ILE A 929 10.10 -48.52 11.89
CA ILE A 929 11.34 -47.88 12.30
C ILE A 929 12.56 -48.80 12.03
N GLU A 930 12.41 -50.12 12.22
CA GLU A 930 13.45 -51.11 11.93
C GLU A 930 13.75 -51.20 10.41
N GLN A 931 12.71 -51.20 9.58
CA GLN A 931 12.87 -51.24 8.13
C GLN A 931 13.59 -49.98 7.63
N ASN A 932 13.25 -48.82 8.18
CA ASN A 932 13.94 -47.56 7.89
C ASN A 932 15.40 -47.56 8.36
N ALA A 933 15.71 -48.19 9.49
CA ALA A 933 17.08 -48.37 9.94
C ALA A 933 17.89 -49.31 9.02
N GLN A 934 17.26 -50.35 8.49
CA GLN A 934 17.86 -51.22 7.47
C GLN A 934 18.06 -50.52 6.13
N HIS A 935 17.14 -49.61 5.77
CA HIS A 935 17.29 -48.72 4.62
C HIS A 935 18.49 -47.79 4.78
N LEU A 936 18.62 -47.15 5.94
CA LEU A 936 19.77 -46.31 6.29
C LEU A 936 21.09 -47.09 6.15
N LYS A 937 21.17 -48.28 6.74
CA LYS A 937 22.34 -49.17 6.63
C LYS A 937 22.74 -49.48 5.19
N ARG A 938 21.75 -49.79 4.34
CA ARG A 938 22.00 -50.08 2.91
C ARG A 938 22.53 -48.85 2.19
N GLN A 939 21.88 -47.71 2.34
CA GLN A 939 22.27 -46.45 1.69
C GLN A 939 23.70 -46.02 2.09
N LEU A 940 24.03 -46.07 3.39
CA LEU A 940 25.38 -45.74 3.87
C LEU A 940 26.45 -46.67 3.29
N ARG A 941 26.19 -47.99 3.28
CA ARG A 941 27.09 -48.97 2.67
C ARG A 941 27.31 -48.68 1.18
N ASP A 942 26.24 -48.36 0.45
CA ASP A 942 26.28 -48.20 -0.99
C ASP A 942 27.08 -46.95 -1.41
N VAL A 943 27.14 -45.91 -0.56
CA VAL A 943 28.04 -44.75 -0.78
C VAL A 943 29.45 -44.90 -0.19
N GLY A 944 29.77 -46.06 0.40
CA GLY A 944 31.11 -46.37 0.93
C GLY A 944 31.32 -46.07 2.42
N LEU A 945 30.26 -45.77 3.17
CA LEU A 945 30.28 -45.61 4.64
C LEU A 945 29.96 -46.95 5.32
N SER A 946 30.84 -47.94 5.14
CA SER A 946 30.81 -49.23 5.83
C SER A 946 31.82 -49.28 6.99
N GLU A 947 31.82 -50.36 7.78
CA GLU A 947 32.83 -50.58 8.83
C GLU A 947 34.26 -50.32 8.30
N ASN A 948 35.04 -49.53 9.05
CA ASN A 948 36.38 -49.06 8.69
C ASN A 948 36.48 -48.13 7.45
N HIS A 949 35.46 -47.31 7.18
CA HIS A 949 35.51 -46.30 6.09
C HIS A 949 36.56 -45.19 6.30
N GLY A 950 37.23 -45.12 7.46
CA GLY A 950 38.35 -44.21 7.71
C GLY A 950 37.97 -42.73 7.82
N LYS A 951 36.69 -42.45 8.12
CA LYS A 951 36.12 -41.10 8.31
C LYS A 951 35.39 -41.06 9.65
N GLU A 952 35.04 -39.86 10.12
CA GLU A 952 34.21 -39.64 11.29
C GLU A 952 32.79 -39.28 10.82
N LEU A 953 31.80 -40.11 11.17
CA LEU A 953 30.39 -39.94 10.82
C LEU A 953 29.57 -39.65 12.06
N HIS A 954 28.96 -38.46 12.10
CA HIS A 954 28.03 -38.04 13.13
C HIS A 954 26.60 -38.08 12.60
N ILE A 955 25.66 -38.61 13.37
CA ILE A 955 24.24 -38.55 13.04
C ILE A 955 23.58 -37.45 13.87
N ILE A 956 22.90 -36.52 13.21
CA ILE A 956 22.08 -35.48 13.82
C ILE A 956 20.63 -35.81 13.49
N ALA A 957 19.88 -36.28 14.49
CA ALA A 957 18.55 -36.82 14.27
C ALA A 957 17.49 -36.09 15.09
N HIS A 958 16.38 -35.76 14.44
CA HIS A 958 15.22 -35.13 15.07
C HIS A 958 14.11 -36.14 15.32
N SER A 959 13.49 -36.07 16.51
CA SER A 959 12.27 -36.81 16.83
C SER A 959 12.41 -38.32 16.50
N MET A 960 11.49 -38.91 15.74
CA MET A 960 11.51 -40.32 15.30
C MET A 960 12.79 -40.72 14.56
N GLY A 961 13.46 -39.80 13.86
CA GLY A 961 14.74 -40.08 13.20
C GLY A 961 15.82 -40.56 14.18
N GLY A 962 15.74 -40.14 15.45
CA GLY A 962 16.63 -40.63 16.49
C GLY A 962 16.38 -42.11 16.83
N LEU A 963 15.13 -42.57 16.79
CA LEU A 963 14.81 -43.99 16.99
C LEU A 963 15.31 -44.86 15.83
N VAL A 964 15.17 -44.38 14.58
CA VAL A 964 15.76 -45.01 13.39
C VAL A 964 17.28 -45.14 13.55
N SER A 965 17.92 -44.07 13.99
CA SER A 965 19.37 -44.02 14.21
C SER A 965 19.83 -44.96 15.32
N ARG A 966 19.12 -44.99 16.45
CA ARG A 966 19.42 -45.89 17.56
C ARG A 966 19.25 -47.34 17.17
N TRP A 967 18.18 -47.70 16.45
CA TRP A 967 18.02 -49.07 15.97
C TRP A 967 19.17 -49.48 15.03
N PHE A 968 19.55 -48.59 14.11
CA PHE A 968 20.68 -48.83 13.23
C PHE A 968 21.98 -49.09 14.02
N ILE A 969 22.27 -48.27 15.04
CA ILE A 969 23.49 -48.35 15.83
C ILE A 969 23.48 -49.56 16.77
N GLU A 970 22.40 -49.76 17.52
CA GLU A 970 22.31 -50.71 18.63
C GLU A 970 21.90 -52.12 18.19
N ARG A 971 21.22 -52.28 17.05
CA ARG A 971 20.71 -53.58 16.56
C ARG A 971 21.28 -54.02 15.21
N GLU A 972 21.65 -53.07 14.35
CA GLU A 972 22.11 -53.37 12.98
C GLU A 972 23.63 -53.24 12.78
N GLY A 973 24.39 -53.05 13.87
CA GLY A 973 25.86 -52.93 13.83
C GLY A 973 26.36 -51.57 13.35
N GLY A 974 25.50 -50.54 13.37
CA GLY A 974 25.86 -49.17 13.00
C GLY A 974 26.89 -48.53 13.95
N ASN A 975 27.09 -49.08 15.16
CA ASN A 975 28.14 -48.64 16.08
C ASN A 975 29.57 -48.81 15.53
N LYS A 976 29.76 -49.63 14.49
CA LYS A 976 31.02 -49.77 13.75
C LYS A 976 31.23 -48.74 12.64
N VAL A 977 30.20 -47.93 12.37
CA VAL A 977 30.14 -46.95 11.28
C VAL A 977 30.03 -45.54 11.85
N VAL A 978 29.16 -45.33 12.84
CA VAL A 978 28.87 -44.02 13.44
C VAL A 978 29.77 -43.77 14.64
N GLN A 979 30.32 -42.57 14.75
CA GLN A 979 31.17 -42.17 15.88
C GLN A 979 30.41 -41.35 16.93
N HIS A 980 29.30 -40.70 16.58
CA HIS A 980 28.49 -39.92 17.52
C HIS A 980 27.03 -39.86 17.05
N LEU A 981 26.09 -40.06 17.97
CA LEU A 981 24.67 -39.78 17.75
C LEU A 981 24.22 -38.56 18.55
N ILE A 982 23.66 -37.56 17.88
CA ILE A 982 23.07 -36.36 18.46
C ILE A 982 21.56 -36.40 18.21
N MET A 983 20.77 -36.45 19.29
CA MET A 983 19.31 -36.56 19.24
C MET A 983 18.65 -35.29 19.75
N LEU A 984 17.65 -34.79 19.02
CA LEU A 984 16.87 -33.62 19.38
C LEU A 984 15.39 -34.00 19.49
N GLY A 985 14.84 -33.93 20.70
CA GLY A 985 13.43 -34.27 20.95
C GLY A 985 13.05 -35.75 20.69
N THR A 986 14.02 -36.66 20.59
CA THR A 986 13.74 -38.08 20.27
C THR A 986 12.96 -38.76 21.39
N PRO A 987 11.81 -39.42 21.10
CA PRO A 987 10.99 -40.08 22.11
C PRO A 987 11.57 -41.43 22.54
N ASN A 988 12.67 -41.42 23.30
CA ASN A 988 13.40 -42.62 23.68
C ASN A 988 12.61 -43.57 24.61
N ALA A 989 11.65 -43.06 25.39
CA ALA A 989 10.67 -43.87 26.13
C ALA A 989 9.26 -43.80 25.52
N GLY A 990 9.15 -43.31 24.29
CA GLY A 990 7.88 -43.18 23.57
C GLY A 990 7.16 -41.85 23.77
N SER A 991 6.04 -41.70 23.07
CA SER A 991 5.22 -40.50 23.07
C SER A 991 3.77 -40.85 23.48
N PRO A 992 3.08 -40.00 24.26
CA PRO A 992 1.72 -40.28 24.73
C PRO A 992 0.65 -40.17 23.62
N TRP A 993 1.01 -39.68 22.43
CA TRP A 993 0.11 -39.61 21.29
C TRP A 993 -0.19 -41.02 20.76
N SER A 994 -1.35 -41.57 21.10
CA SER A 994 -1.80 -42.88 20.64
C SER A 994 -2.37 -42.88 19.21
N VAL A 995 -2.71 -41.69 18.66
CA VAL A 995 -3.27 -41.51 17.32
C VAL A 995 -2.67 -40.27 16.65
N VAL A 996 -2.20 -40.41 15.41
CA VAL A 996 -1.57 -39.33 14.61
C VAL A 996 -2.52 -38.14 14.44
N GLU A 997 -3.78 -38.44 14.19
CA GLU A 997 -4.85 -37.49 13.92
C GLU A 997 -5.05 -36.50 15.08
N ASP A 998 -5.00 -36.97 16.32
CA ASP A 998 -5.16 -36.14 17.52
C ASP A 998 -3.98 -35.18 17.69
N TRP A 999 -2.76 -35.66 17.45
CA TRP A 999 -1.56 -34.83 17.48
C TRP A 999 -1.60 -33.75 16.38
N VAL A 1000 -2.02 -34.11 15.16
CA VAL A 1000 -2.18 -33.16 14.03
C VAL A 1000 -3.23 -32.10 14.35
N LYS A 1001 -4.41 -32.50 14.84
CA LYS A 1001 -5.51 -31.59 15.19
C LYS A 1001 -5.10 -30.61 16.28
N LEU A 1002 -4.41 -31.07 17.32
CA LEU A 1002 -3.89 -30.17 18.36
C LEU A 1002 -2.83 -29.22 17.81
N THR A 1003 -1.88 -29.72 17.00
CA THR A 1003 -0.83 -28.89 16.41
C THR A 1003 -1.42 -27.82 15.51
N LEU A 1004 -2.38 -28.17 14.65
CA LEU A 1004 -3.14 -27.20 13.85
C LEU A 1004 -3.86 -26.19 14.74
N GLY A 1005 -4.51 -26.61 15.82
CA GLY A 1005 -5.13 -25.71 16.79
C GLY A 1005 -4.13 -24.71 17.42
N ILE A 1006 -2.96 -25.17 17.84
CA ILE A 1006 -1.90 -24.31 18.42
C ILE A 1006 -1.41 -23.29 17.39
N VAL A 1007 -1.16 -23.76 16.16
CA VAL A 1007 -0.68 -22.98 15.03
C VAL A 1007 -1.69 -21.90 14.63
N LEU A 1008 -2.96 -22.27 14.46
CA LEU A 1008 -4.05 -21.37 14.06
C LEU A 1008 -4.29 -20.26 15.10
N ASN A 1009 -4.02 -20.52 16.37
CA ASN A 1009 -4.28 -19.56 17.45
C ASN A 1009 -3.03 -18.80 17.91
N GLY A 1010 -1.87 -19.00 17.26
CA GLY A 1010 -0.62 -18.34 17.63
C GLY A 1010 -0.17 -18.67 19.06
N LEU A 1011 -0.54 -19.84 19.57
CA LEU A 1011 -0.22 -20.27 20.95
C LEU A 1011 1.18 -20.87 21.08
N SER A 1012 1.87 -21.05 19.95
CA SER A 1012 3.30 -21.33 19.94
C SER A 1012 4.09 -20.07 20.31
N THR A 1013 5.18 -20.23 21.06
CA THR A 1013 6.10 -19.11 21.34
C THR A 1013 6.83 -18.60 20.09
N ILE A 1014 6.70 -19.33 18.98
CA ILE A 1014 7.37 -19.11 17.70
C ILE A 1014 6.33 -19.23 16.59
N ALA A 1015 6.23 -18.22 15.72
CA ALA A 1015 5.35 -18.26 14.55
C ALA A 1015 5.82 -19.36 13.58
N PRO A 1016 5.02 -20.41 13.34
CA PRO A 1016 5.44 -21.52 12.50
C PRO A 1016 5.36 -21.16 11.01
N PRO A 1017 6.19 -21.76 10.14
CA PRO A 1017 6.14 -21.48 8.69
C PRO A 1017 4.84 -22.02 8.07
N ALA A 1018 4.27 -21.32 7.08
CA ALA A 1018 3.04 -21.72 6.40
C ALA A 1018 3.11 -23.14 5.79
N LYS A 1019 4.30 -23.56 5.31
CA LYS A 1019 4.57 -24.93 4.81
C LYS A 1019 4.21 -26.02 5.83
N LEU A 1020 4.30 -25.74 7.14
CA LEU A 1020 3.93 -26.69 8.19
C LEU A 1020 2.46 -27.12 8.09
N VAL A 1021 1.55 -26.18 7.77
CA VAL A 1021 0.12 -26.46 7.61
C VAL A 1021 -0.10 -27.47 6.47
N GLY A 1022 0.61 -27.31 5.34
CA GLY A 1022 0.57 -28.25 4.22
C GLY A 1022 1.09 -29.65 4.56
N THR A 1023 2.15 -29.74 5.37
CA THR A 1023 2.66 -31.03 5.85
C THR A 1023 1.65 -31.72 6.76
N LEU A 1024 1.06 -30.98 7.72
CA LEU A 1024 0.05 -31.49 8.64
C LEU A 1024 -1.21 -31.96 7.91
N MET A 1025 -1.68 -31.22 6.90
CA MET A 1025 -2.82 -31.63 6.08
C MET A 1025 -2.55 -32.92 5.30
N GLY A 1026 -1.34 -33.09 4.75
CA GLY A 1026 -0.94 -34.32 4.07
C GLY A 1026 -0.86 -35.54 4.99
N THR A 1027 -0.58 -35.35 6.29
CA THR A 1027 -0.63 -36.43 7.28
C THR A 1027 -2.06 -36.81 7.66
N LEU A 1028 -2.97 -35.84 7.73
CA LEU A 1028 -4.38 -36.04 8.10
C LEU A 1028 -5.16 -36.84 7.04
N GLU A 1029 -4.95 -36.54 5.75
CA GLU A 1029 -5.67 -37.22 4.66
C GLU A 1029 -5.34 -38.72 4.58
N LYS A 1030 -4.09 -39.10 4.82
CA LYS A 1030 -3.62 -40.44 4.46
C LYS A 1030 -4.01 -41.55 5.45
N ASN A 1031 -4.48 -41.24 6.67
CA ASN A 1031 -4.89 -42.24 7.68
C ASN A 1031 -3.89 -43.41 7.85
N ILE A 1032 -2.60 -43.10 8.08
CA ILE A 1032 -1.54 -44.10 8.20
C ILE A 1032 -0.98 -44.13 9.64
N GLY A 1033 -0.85 -45.31 10.25
CA GLY A 1033 -0.50 -45.48 11.67
C GLY A 1033 0.59 -46.48 12.06
N VAL A 1034 1.32 -47.13 11.13
CA VAL A 1034 2.21 -48.27 11.48
C VAL A 1034 3.39 -47.84 12.37
N SER A 1035 4.03 -46.71 12.10
CA SER A 1035 5.24 -46.28 12.82
C SER A 1035 4.96 -45.65 14.20
N LEU A 1036 3.77 -45.06 14.42
CA LEU A 1036 3.43 -44.48 15.73
C LEU A 1036 3.06 -45.53 16.77
N ASP A 1037 2.51 -46.67 16.35
CA ASP A 1037 2.29 -47.80 17.26
C ASP A 1037 3.61 -48.25 17.90
N GLN A 1038 4.73 -48.16 17.17
CA GLN A 1038 6.07 -48.45 17.68
C GLN A 1038 6.65 -47.37 18.59
N MET A 1039 6.05 -46.18 18.60
CA MET A 1039 6.42 -45.08 19.50
C MET A 1039 5.56 -45.03 20.77
N ASN A 1040 4.57 -45.92 20.88
CA ASN A 1040 3.84 -46.11 22.12
C ASN A 1040 4.81 -46.55 23.23
N PRO A 1041 4.77 -45.94 24.44
CA PRO A 1041 5.66 -46.29 25.56
C PRO A 1041 5.66 -47.78 25.95
N THR A 1042 4.60 -48.51 25.60
CA THR A 1042 4.45 -49.94 25.89
C THR A 1042 4.82 -50.86 24.72
N SER A 1043 5.28 -50.31 23.59
CA SER A 1043 5.58 -51.09 22.40
C SER A 1043 6.74 -52.07 22.58
N ASP A 1044 6.66 -53.22 21.92
CA ASP A 1044 7.75 -54.20 21.88
C ASP A 1044 9.03 -53.61 21.28
N PHE A 1045 8.90 -52.66 20.35
CA PHE A 1045 10.02 -51.95 19.75
C PHE A 1045 10.83 -51.17 20.80
N LEU A 1046 10.19 -50.30 21.59
CA LEU A 1046 10.88 -49.51 22.61
C LEU A 1046 11.40 -50.37 23.75
N ASN A 1047 10.66 -51.41 24.15
CA ASN A 1047 11.12 -52.38 25.15
C ASN A 1047 12.41 -53.09 24.67
N SER A 1048 12.45 -53.50 23.40
CA SER A 1048 13.65 -54.06 22.79
C SER A 1048 14.78 -53.04 22.75
N LEU A 1049 14.53 -51.80 22.35
CA LEU A 1049 15.57 -50.77 22.26
C LEU A 1049 16.08 -50.30 23.63
N ALA A 1050 15.27 -50.37 24.69
CA ALA A 1050 15.69 -50.10 26.06
C ALA A 1050 16.56 -51.23 26.64
N ALA A 1051 16.38 -52.47 26.17
CA ALA A 1051 17.17 -53.64 26.53
C ALA A 1051 18.36 -53.89 25.60
N SER A 1052 18.85 -52.88 24.88
CA SER A 1052 20.03 -52.99 24.02
C SER A 1052 21.32 -53.01 24.84
N ASP A 1053 22.33 -53.72 24.32
CA ASP A 1053 23.68 -53.66 24.85
C ASP A 1053 24.30 -52.28 24.60
N ASP A 1054 25.32 -51.92 25.36
CA ASP A 1054 26.05 -50.66 25.17
C ASP A 1054 26.68 -50.59 23.76
N PRO A 1055 26.31 -49.59 22.93
CA PRO A 1055 26.86 -49.47 21.58
C PRO A 1055 28.33 -49.05 21.56
N GLY A 1056 28.88 -48.52 22.66
CA GLY A 1056 30.28 -48.12 22.76
C GLY A 1056 30.62 -46.81 22.04
N ILE A 1057 29.63 -45.96 21.75
CA ILE A 1057 29.82 -44.65 21.11
C ILE A 1057 29.09 -43.55 21.90
N PRO A 1058 29.56 -42.29 21.90
CA PRO A 1058 28.94 -41.18 22.60
C PRO A 1058 27.57 -40.81 22.02
N TYR A 1059 26.62 -40.50 22.91
CA TYR A 1059 25.29 -39.97 22.60
C TYR A 1059 25.13 -38.58 23.21
N SER A 1060 24.69 -37.60 22.43
CA SER A 1060 24.26 -36.28 22.93
C SER A 1060 22.74 -36.14 22.77
N ILE A 1061 22.05 -35.69 23.81
CA ILE A 1061 20.59 -35.57 23.84
C ILE A 1061 20.24 -34.12 24.16
N ILE A 1062 19.51 -33.48 23.26
CA ILE A 1062 18.98 -32.13 23.43
C ILE A 1062 17.48 -32.27 23.70
N ALA A 1063 17.10 -32.05 24.95
CA ALA A 1063 15.74 -32.11 25.44
C ALA A 1063 15.15 -30.70 25.51
N GLY A 1064 14.28 -30.38 24.56
CA GLY A 1064 13.46 -29.18 24.60
C GLY A 1064 12.55 -29.22 25.82
N ASN A 1065 12.45 -28.11 26.52
CA ASN A 1065 11.60 -27.97 27.68
C ASN A 1065 10.91 -26.60 27.64
N THR A 1066 9.62 -26.62 27.35
CA THR A 1066 8.78 -25.42 27.33
C THR A 1066 8.63 -24.76 28.71
N SER A 1067 8.83 -25.51 29.80
CA SER A 1067 8.68 -24.99 31.18
C SER A 1067 9.82 -24.07 31.64
N ILE A 1068 10.95 -24.02 30.93
CA ILE A 1068 12.13 -23.22 31.29
C ILE A 1068 12.38 -22.03 30.36
N ILE A 1069 11.42 -21.69 29.49
CA ILE A 1069 11.52 -20.56 28.55
C ILE A 1069 11.46 -19.21 29.32
N PRO A 1070 12.51 -18.34 29.28
CA PRO A 1070 12.61 -17.15 30.14
C PRO A 1070 11.50 -16.11 29.99
N ALA A 1071 10.91 -15.96 28.80
CA ALA A 1071 9.78 -15.05 28.56
C ALA A 1071 8.44 -15.54 29.17
N ALA A 1072 8.41 -16.75 29.75
CA ALA A 1072 7.21 -17.39 30.27
C ALA A 1072 7.07 -17.36 31.80
N LEU A 1073 8.09 -16.90 32.55
CA LEU A 1073 8.04 -16.87 34.02
C LEU A 1073 7.07 -15.81 34.60
N GLU A 1074 6.54 -14.88 33.78
CA GLU A 1074 5.48 -13.93 34.19
C GLU A 1074 4.06 -14.33 33.70
N GLN A 1075 3.91 -15.28 32.76
CA GLN A 1075 2.62 -15.66 32.12
C GLN A 1075 2.24 -17.17 32.22
N GLN A 1076 3.01 -17.96 32.95
CA GLN A 1076 2.95 -19.44 32.89
C GLN A 1076 1.63 -20.06 33.39
N ALA A 1077 0.97 -19.46 34.37
CA ALA A 1077 -0.31 -19.98 34.88
C ALA A 1077 -1.46 -19.79 33.88
N GLU A 1078 -1.44 -18.70 33.10
CA GLU A 1078 -2.49 -18.40 32.11
C GLU A 1078 -2.33 -19.23 30.83
N ARG A 1079 -1.10 -19.41 30.32
CA ARG A 1079 -0.86 -20.15 29.06
C ARG A 1079 -1.09 -21.66 29.16
N GLN A 1080 -0.73 -22.28 30.28
CA GLN A 1080 -1.08 -23.68 30.52
C GLN A 1080 -2.61 -23.83 30.50
N SER A 1081 -3.35 -23.00 31.24
CA SER A 1081 -4.82 -22.99 31.20
C SER A 1081 -5.40 -22.79 29.79
N ILE A 1082 -4.79 -21.96 28.94
CA ILE A 1082 -5.25 -21.73 27.56
C ILE A 1082 -5.10 -22.98 26.68
N LEU A 1083 -3.96 -23.68 26.73
CA LEU A 1083 -3.75 -24.94 25.99
C LEU A 1083 -4.71 -26.04 26.44
N GLU A 1084 -4.97 -26.12 27.75
CA GLU A 1084 -5.92 -27.06 28.33
C GLU A 1084 -7.35 -26.79 27.84
N ARG A 1085 -7.76 -25.51 27.77
CA ARG A 1085 -9.05 -25.11 27.20
C ARG A 1085 -9.13 -25.43 25.71
N LEU A 1086 -8.09 -25.14 24.92
CA LEU A 1086 -8.04 -25.49 23.50
C LEU A 1086 -8.17 -27.02 23.31
N GLN A 1087 -7.45 -27.82 24.10
CA GLN A 1087 -7.55 -29.28 24.04
C GLN A 1087 -8.96 -29.77 24.40
N GLN A 1088 -9.60 -29.19 25.41
CA GLN A 1088 -11.00 -29.49 25.76
C GLN A 1088 -11.97 -29.14 24.63
N ARG A 1089 -11.73 -28.05 23.89
CA ARG A 1089 -12.50 -27.71 22.68
C ARG A 1089 -12.26 -28.71 21.54
N LEU A 1090 -11.05 -29.26 21.44
CA LEU A 1090 -10.69 -30.19 20.37
C LEU A 1090 -11.05 -31.66 20.65
N PHE A 1091 -11.19 -32.09 21.89
CA PHE A 1091 -11.43 -33.50 22.22
C PHE A 1091 -12.55 -33.63 23.26
N LYS A 1092 -13.67 -34.25 22.87
CA LYS A 1092 -14.85 -34.46 23.74
C LYS A 1092 -14.64 -35.55 24.81
N LYS A 1093 -13.69 -36.47 24.62
CA LYS A 1093 -13.30 -37.48 25.62
C LYS A 1093 -12.17 -36.91 26.46
N VAL A 1094 -12.11 -37.32 27.74
CA VAL A 1094 -10.91 -37.15 28.58
C VAL A 1094 -9.79 -37.95 27.93
N VAL A 1095 -9.08 -37.33 27.00
CA VAL A 1095 -7.73 -37.74 26.65
C VAL A 1095 -6.97 -37.54 27.95
N GLU A 1096 -6.44 -38.61 28.55
CA GLU A 1096 -5.51 -38.48 29.68
C GLU A 1096 -4.51 -37.40 29.29
N PHE A 1097 -4.42 -36.35 30.09
CA PHE A 1097 -3.54 -35.22 29.83
C PHE A 1097 -2.16 -35.75 29.44
N PRO A 1098 -1.72 -35.62 28.18
CA PRO A 1098 -0.55 -36.35 27.71
C PRO A 1098 0.70 -35.99 28.52
N PHE A 1099 0.69 -34.80 29.16
CA PHE A 1099 1.83 -34.27 29.89
C PHE A 1099 1.55 -33.77 31.30
N PHE A 1100 0.34 -33.88 31.88
CA PHE A 1100 -0.05 -33.54 33.27
C PHE A 1100 0.92 -32.60 34.08
N GLY A 1101 1.20 -31.38 33.59
CA GLY A 1101 2.12 -30.43 34.25
C GLY A 1101 3.60 -30.82 34.29
N GLU A 1102 3.98 -31.95 33.69
CA GLU A 1102 5.35 -32.42 33.52
C GLU A 1102 6.09 -31.65 32.42
N PRO A 1103 7.41 -31.42 32.58
CA PRO A 1103 8.25 -30.84 31.55
C PRO A 1103 8.18 -31.60 30.21
N ASN A 1104 7.92 -30.89 29.12
CA ASN A 1104 7.77 -31.46 27.77
C ASN A 1104 8.12 -30.42 26.69
N ASP A 1105 8.32 -30.91 25.46
CA ASP A 1105 8.56 -30.07 24.27
C ASP A 1105 7.31 -29.90 23.39
N ILE A 1106 6.10 -30.12 23.91
CA ILE A 1106 4.80 -30.19 23.20
C ILE A 1106 4.51 -31.56 22.56
N ALA A 1107 5.53 -32.30 22.11
CA ALA A 1107 5.35 -33.61 21.48
C ALA A 1107 5.80 -34.78 22.35
N VAL A 1108 6.80 -34.58 23.20
CA VAL A 1108 7.45 -35.62 23.99
C VAL A 1108 7.76 -35.09 25.39
N LYS A 1109 7.57 -35.94 26.41
CA LYS A 1109 7.99 -35.67 27.80
C LYS A 1109 9.51 -35.53 27.85
N VAL A 1110 10.02 -34.55 28.60
CA VAL A 1110 11.46 -34.38 28.83
C VAL A 1110 12.09 -35.66 29.38
N ASP A 1111 11.41 -36.36 30.30
CA ASP A 1111 11.89 -37.64 30.82
C ASP A 1111 11.97 -38.73 29.74
N SER A 1112 11.01 -38.76 28.80
CA SER A 1112 11.08 -39.66 27.65
C SER A 1112 12.21 -39.30 26.69
N ILE A 1113 12.47 -38.00 26.47
CA ILE A 1113 13.60 -37.57 25.64
C ILE A 1113 14.92 -38.02 26.25
N LYS A 1114 15.06 -37.88 27.57
CA LYS A 1114 16.27 -38.17 28.34
C LYS A 1114 16.48 -39.66 28.62
N TYR A 1115 15.50 -40.51 28.32
CA TYR A 1115 15.50 -41.92 28.71
C TYR A 1115 16.49 -42.76 27.90
N ILE A 1116 17.70 -42.93 28.43
CA ILE A 1116 18.72 -43.87 27.92
C ILE A 1116 19.27 -44.65 29.12
N PRO A 1117 19.50 -45.98 29.00
CA PRO A 1117 20.11 -46.77 30.07
C PRO A 1117 21.46 -46.16 30.54
N GLN A 1118 21.63 -45.96 31.85
CA GLN A 1118 22.76 -45.23 32.42
C GLN A 1118 24.09 -46.02 32.48
N GLU A 1119 24.04 -47.34 32.35
CA GLU A 1119 25.22 -48.22 32.40
C GLU A 1119 25.89 -48.37 31.03
N ARG A 1120 26.35 -47.25 30.45
CA ARG A 1120 27.10 -47.22 29.19
C ARG A 1120 28.54 -46.79 29.41
N SER A 1121 29.47 -47.33 28.62
CA SER A 1121 30.88 -46.94 28.58
C SER A 1121 31.07 -45.45 28.30
N HIS A 1122 30.18 -44.88 27.50
CA HIS A 1122 30.03 -43.44 27.29
C HIS A 1122 28.68 -42.97 27.85
N PRO A 1123 28.65 -42.29 29.02
CA PRO A 1123 27.40 -41.75 29.55
C PRO A 1123 26.85 -40.68 28.59
N PRO A 1124 25.51 -40.63 28.37
CA PRO A 1124 24.93 -39.67 27.44
C PRO A 1124 25.10 -38.23 27.93
N ASN A 1125 25.50 -37.32 27.04
CA ASN A 1125 25.56 -35.88 27.31
C ASN A 1125 24.15 -35.29 27.12
N ILE A 1126 23.48 -34.96 28.22
CA ILE A 1126 22.09 -34.50 28.20
C ILE A 1126 22.05 -32.99 28.48
N GLN A 1127 21.46 -32.24 27.54
CA GLN A 1127 21.21 -30.80 27.66
C GLN A 1127 19.72 -30.53 27.61
N GLU A 1128 19.23 -29.78 28.58
CA GLU A 1128 17.84 -29.32 28.63
C GLU A 1128 17.77 -27.87 28.14
N VAL A 1129 16.92 -27.59 27.15
CA VAL A 1129 16.96 -26.35 26.36
C VAL A 1129 15.59 -25.68 26.33
N PRO A 1130 15.51 -24.34 26.49
CA PRO A 1130 14.25 -23.60 26.42
C PRO A 1130 13.72 -23.46 24.97
N CYS A 1131 13.26 -24.56 24.37
CA CYS A 1131 12.62 -24.61 23.06
C CYS A 1131 11.51 -25.69 23.02
N ASP A 1132 10.67 -25.64 21.99
CA ASP A 1132 9.65 -26.66 21.70
C ASP A 1132 10.12 -27.66 20.62
N HIS A 1133 9.29 -28.68 20.34
CA HIS A 1133 9.64 -29.77 19.43
C HIS A 1133 9.90 -29.33 17.99
N LEU A 1134 9.36 -28.18 17.58
CA LEU A 1134 9.42 -27.67 16.21
C LEU A 1134 10.54 -26.64 16.00
N SER A 1135 11.19 -26.19 17.08
CA SER A 1135 12.09 -25.03 17.06
C SER A 1135 13.57 -25.34 17.26
N TYR A 1136 13.96 -26.62 17.39
CA TYR A 1136 15.35 -27.02 17.57
C TYR A 1136 16.33 -26.48 16.50
N PHE A 1137 15.87 -26.33 15.26
CA PHE A 1137 16.70 -25.93 14.11
C PHE A 1137 16.39 -24.51 13.59
N LEU A 1138 15.54 -23.74 14.29
CA LEU A 1138 15.15 -22.38 13.89
C LEU A 1138 16.15 -21.34 14.42
N ASN A 1139 16.23 -20.19 13.73
CA ASN A 1139 17.07 -19.05 14.14
C ASN A 1139 16.31 -17.92 14.82
N GLU A 1140 15.01 -17.84 14.58
CA GLU A 1140 14.16 -16.77 15.07
C GLU A 1140 12.90 -17.37 15.70
N PRO A 1141 12.46 -16.86 16.85
CA PRO A 1141 13.00 -15.73 17.62
C PRO A 1141 14.17 -16.09 18.56
N THR A 1142 14.54 -17.36 18.70
CA THR A 1142 15.69 -17.79 19.52
C THR A 1142 16.55 -18.82 18.80
N ASP A 1143 17.87 -18.69 18.95
CA ASP A 1143 18.88 -19.60 18.40
C ASP A 1143 19.30 -20.69 19.41
N VAL A 1144 18.54 -20.87 20.50
CA VAL A 1144 19.00 -21.66 21.66
C VAL A 1144 19.10 -23.16 21.34
N GLY A 1145 18.17 -23.69 20.54
CA GLY A 1145 18.24 -25.07 20.03
C GLY A 1145 19.48 -25.29 19.15
N LEU A 1146 19.76 -24.33 18.27
CA LEU A 1146 20.91 -24.37 17.37
C LEU A 1146 22.25 -24.20 18.12
N LYS A 1147 22.28 -23.37 19.16
CA LYS A 1147 23.42 -23.24 20.10
C LYS A 1147 23.71 -24.54 20.83
N ALA A 1148 22.68 -25.21 21.35
CA ALA A 1148 22.83 -26.49 22.02
C ALA A 1148 23.32 -27.57 21.04
N LEU A 1149 22.85 -27.55 19.79
CA LEU A 1149 23.33 -28.43 18.73
C LEU A 1149 24.82 -28.21 18.43
N LEU A 1150 25.25 -26.96 18.26
CA LEU A 1150 26.66 -26.63 18.06
C LEU A 1150 27.53 -27.07 19.25
N ALA A 1151 27.07 -26.84 20.47
CA ALA A 1151 27.76 -27.30 21.68
C ALA A 1151 27.87 -28.84 21.73
N ALA A 1152 26.80 -29.55 21.35
CA ALA A 1152 26.78 -31.02 21.29
C ALA A 1152 27.66 -31.60 20.17
N ILE A 1153 27.92 -30.86 19.09
CA ILE A 1153 28.85 -31.25 18.01
C ILE A 1153 30.32 -31.10 18.44
N ALA A 1154 30.60 -30.19 19.37
CA ALA A 1154 31.94 -29.90 19.87
C ALA A 1154 32.39 -30.81 21.03
N THR A 1155 31.47 -31.53 21.66
CA THR A 1155 31.73 -32.56 22.68
C THR A 1155 31.96 -33.92 22.06
#